data_AF-A0A820RN65-F1
#
_entry.id   AF-A0A820RN65-F1
#
_cell.length_a   1.000
_cell.length_b   1.000
_cell.length_c   1.000
_cell.angle_alpha   90.00
_cell.angle_beta   90.00
_cell.angle_gamma   90.00
#
_symmetry.space_group_name_H-M   'P 1'
#
loop_
_entity.id
_entity.type
_entity.pdbx_description
1 polymer ?
#
loop_
_entity_poly.entity_id
_entity_poly.type
_entity_poly.pdbx_seq_one_letter_code
_entity_poly.pdbx_strand_id
1 'polypeptide(L)'
;MFIQLLIHLLPSKDYQISHNAEISLVNIGNQAVTSEVINRLISALKDSDSSVRKKACKVLGNMDEKAATTEVINRLISALGDSDSSVRRSACEVLGKMGEKAATSEIINQLISALGGNNHIVRRSACEALREMGEKAATTEVINRLISALGDSNSSVRSIACNALGNMGQKAATTEVIDRLISALGDPNNYVGFSAYEALVKMGEKAATSEVINRLISELKHSYEDLRSSAREAPDNMHEEIVTIDIIDRLISELGDSHGGLRSNACTAVGKMSEKAATSKVIYQLISALRASDHYVGFSAFIVLRNMLHKAATSEMINRLIRELRHRDSMFNFIVYEVVDQIGEKVATSEEIYRLISELRHSNYSNTRSASQVLGNIVDQAATSDVINRLVSALRDSDSIVREEACAALGKIGEKAATCDVIKKLISALGDSNHSVRMSACKALGKMGKKRVTGEIISRLIAALVHRDSSTSEEAWKVLAEIGENAATSEAINGLVHALENSDSSVMMSACKALSKMGGKAARSEVINGLVRALGNSDSSVIMRACEALGNMGERAARSEVINGLVRALGNSDSSVIMSACEALGNMGERAARSEVINGLVCVLGNSKGNVMNSACGALGRMGKKAATTESINGLVRALRNSEWDGRSRACEALGNMGEKAATTEVINELVCALRNSEWIVRSSACKALGKMGEKAATSAVIIQLIFAVDDSDYSVRMDACEALGKIGKNAATSAVINRLIRAVEDSEDSVRRNACEALGKLGEYTATSEVIYQLIHALEDSRDTVRWGAEKVLDNMIEKAETSEVLNGLISALEDSDTRVKKNACKFLEKMGEKAARSEVINRLIGAVQDSDSKVRWSACRAL
;
A
#
# COMPACT_ATOMS: atom_id res chain seq x y z
N MET A 1 -24.19 5.74 -14.42
CA MET A 1 -25.35 4.85 -14.64
C MET A 1 -25.93 4.27 -13.35
N PHE A 2 -25.18 3.50 -12.53
CA PHE A 2 -25.72 2.89 -11.30
C PHE A 2 -26.23 3.92 -10.26
N ILE A 3 -25.46 4.98 -10.02
CA ILE A 3 -25.84 6.07 -9.10
C ILE A 3 -27.09 6.83 -9.59
N GLN A 4 -27.24 7.03 -10.90
CA GLN A 4 -28.42 7.68 -11.49
C GLN A 4 -29.69 6.86 -11.27
N LEU A 5 -29.60 5.53 -11.38
CA LEU A 5 -30.72 4.63 -11.11
C LEU A 5 -31.17 4.74 -9.65
N LEU A 6 -30.22 4.73 -8.70
CA LEU A 6 -30.53 4.84 -7.27
C LEU A 6 -31.20 6.18 -6.92
N ILE A 7 -30.77 7.28 -7.53
CA ILE A 7 -31.39 8.60 -7.32
C ILE A 7 -32.83 8.63 -7.87
N HIS A 8 -33.09 8.00 -9.01
CA HIS A 8 -34.45 7.90 -9.57
C HIS A 8 -35.40 7.07 -8.69
N LEU A 9 -34.86 6.19 -7.86
CA LEU A 9 -35.61 5.35 -6.95
C LEU A 9 -35.89 6.00 -5.57
N LEU A 10 -35.25 7.14 -5.25
CA LEU A 10 -35.50 7.88 -4.00
C LEU A 10 -36.97 8.34 -3.85
N PRO A 11 -37.66 8.87 -4.89
CA PRO A 11 -39.07 9.24 -4.80
C PRO A 11 -40.05 8.07 -4.95
N SER A 12 -39.57 6.82 -4.97
CA SER A 12 -40.45 5.65 -5.09
C SER A 12 -41.44 5.59 -3.92
N LYS A 13 -42.72 5.37 -4.23
CA LYS A 13 -43.78 5.13 -3.23
C LYS A 13 -43.57 3.83 -2.45
N ASP A 14 -42.76 2.91 -2.98
CA ASP A 14 -42.35 1.71 -2.28
C ASP A 14 -41.22 2.05 -1.28
N TYR A 15 -41.54 1.90 0.01
CA TYR A 15 -40.61 2.19 1.10
C TYR A 15 -39.32 1.38 0.99
N GLN A 16 -39.39 0.10 0.63
CA GLN A 16 -38.24 -0.80 0.55
C GLN A 16 -37.29 -0.35 -0.56
N ILE A 17 -37.86 -0.01 -1.73
CA ILE A 17 -37.10 0.46 -2.89
C ILE A 17 -36.43 1.81 -2.59
N SER A 18 -37.20 2.76 -2.05
CA SER A 18 -36.68 4.08 -1.70
C SER A 18 -35.66 4.03 -0.55
N HIS A 19 -35.81 3.11 0.40
CA HIS A 19 -34.87 2.94 1.52
C HIS A 19 -33.58 2.20 1.10
N ASN A 20 -33.69 1.18 0.25
CA ASN A 20 -32.50 0.51 -0.31
C ASN A 20 -31.71 1.44 -1.23
N ALA A 21 -32.39 2.33 -1.95
CA ALA A 21 -31.75 3.40 -2.72
C ALA A 21 -30.99 4.38 -1.82
N GLU A 22 -31.60 4.81 -0.71
CA GLU A 22 -30.96 5.65 0.32
C GLU A 22 -29.71 4.97 0.90
N ILE A 23 -29.81 3.72 1.36
CA ILE A 23 -28.68 2.98 1.95
C ILE A 23 -27.56 2.79 0.92
N SER A 24 -27.91 2.46 -0.32
CA SER A 24 -26.93 2.25 -1.38
C SER A 24 -26.17 3.54 -1.70
N LEU A 25 -26.87 4.68 -1.77
CA LEU A 25 -26.24 5.99 -1.98
C LEU A 25 -25.38 6.42 -0.77
N VAL A 26 -25.85 6.12 0.45
CA VAL A 26 -25.11 6.33 1.69
C VAL A 26 -23.81 5.53 1.73
N ASN A 27 -23.84 4.26 1.31
CA ASN A 27 -22.66 3.38 1.29
C ASN A 27 -21.63 3.78 0.23
N ILE A 28 -22.08 4.36 -0.88
CA ILE A 28 -21.19 4.91 -1.91
C ILE A 28 -20.50 6.19 -1.40
N GLY A 29 -21.19 6.97 -0.55
CA GLY A 29 -20.62 8.11 0.18
C GLY A 29 -19.87 9.11 -0.72
N ASN A 30 -18.64 9.45 -0.34
CA ASN A 30 -17.80 10.43 -1.02
C ASN A 30 -17.42 10.08 -2.48
N GLN A 31 -17.63 8.84 -2.93
CA GLN A 31 -17.40 8.44 -4.34
C GLN A 31 -18.56 8.84 -5.28
N ALA A 32 -19.71 9.26 -4.74
CA ALA A 32 -20.88 9.69 -5.52
C ALA A 32 -20.94 11.21 -5.79
N VAL A 33 -19.94 11.99 -5.34
CA VAL A 33 -19.96 13.46 -5.44
C VAL A 33 -19.69 13.89 -6.88
N THR A 34 -20.77 14.12 -7.64
CA THR A 34 -20.73 14.73 -8.98
C THR A 34 -21.76 15.86 -9.03
N SER A 35 -21.52 16.85 -9.91
CA SER A 35 -22.43 17.99 -10.10
C SER A 35 -23.85 17.54 -10.49
N GLU A 36 -23.97 16.46 -11.27
CA GLU A 36 -25.26 15.88 -11.65
C GLU A 36 -26.02 15.28 -10.45
N VAL A 37 -25.32 14.55 -9.57
CA VAL A 37 -25.88 13.95 -8.35
C VAL A 37 -26.34 15.04 -7.38
N ILE A 38 -25.53 16.08 -7.19
CA ILE A 38 -25.87 17.23 -6.35
C ILE A 38 -27.14 17.94 -6.86
N ASN A 39 -27.23 18.21 -8.16
CA ASN A 39 -28.40 18.85 -8.76
C ASN A 39 -29.71 18.04 -8.59
N ARG A 40 -29.61 16.71 -8.61
CA ARG A 40 -30.77 15.84 -8.38
C ARG A 40 -31.19 15.79 -6.92
N LEU A 41 -30.23 15.77 -5.98
CA LEU A 41 -30.52 15.86 -4.54
C LEU A 41 -31.15 17.21 -4.18
N ILE A 42 -30.69 18.31 -4.81
CA ILE A 42 -31.32 19.63 -4.73
C ILE A 42 -32.79 19.61 -5.18
N SER A 43 -33.11 18.80 -6.19
CA SER A 43 -34.49 18.60 -6.67
C SER A 43 -35.31 17.76 -5.69
N ALA A 44 -34.72 16.70 -5.10
CA ALA A 44 -35.37 15.87 -4.09
C ALA A 44 -35.64 16.62 -2.77
N LEU A 45 -34.84 17.63 -2.43
CA LEU A 45 -35.12 18.53 -1.30
C LEU A 45 -36.38 19.39 -1.50
N LYS A 46 -36.90 19.51 -2.73
CA LYS A 46 -38.14 20.24 -3.06
C LYS A 46 -39.36 19.32 -3.17
N ASP A 47 -39.20 18.02 -2.93
CA ASP A 47 -40.29 17.08 -3.10
C ASP A 47 -41.45 17.38 -2.12
N SER A 48 -42.68 17.11 -2.54
CA SER A 48 -43.86 17.24 -1.68
C SER A 48 -43.83 16.31 -0.47
N ASP A 49 -43.19 15.15 -0.58
CA ASP A 49 -43.10 14.14 0.48
C ASP A 49 -41.93 14.45 1.45
N SER A 50 -42.24 14.60 2.74
CA SER A 50 -41.24 14.86 3.78
C SER A 50 -40.23 13.71 3.94
N SER A 51 -40.61 12.49 3.58
CA SER A 51 -39.72 11.32 3.57
C SER A 51 -38.65 11.45 2.50
N VAL A 52 -39.01 11.93 1.30
CA VAL A 52 -38.06 12.15 0.20
C VAL A 52 -37.09 13.28 0.54
N ARG A 53 -37.61 14.39 1.10
CA ARG A 53 -36.78 15.51 1.57
C ARG A 53 -35.79 15.08 2.66
N LYS A 54 -36.24 14.29 3.64
CA LYS A 54 -35.39 13.73 4.71
C LYS A 54 -34.28 12.83 4.17
N LYS A 55 -34.60 11.94 3.22
CA LYS A 55 -33.60 11.05 2.60
C LYS A 55 -32.56 11.85 1.81
N ALA A 56 -33.00 12.87 1.08
CA ALA A 56 -32.11 13.77 0.36
C ALA A 56 -31.13 14.48 1.31
N CYS A 57 -31.61 15.00 2.46
CA CYS A 57 -30.75 15.55 3.52
C CYS A 57 -29.69 14.52 3.96
N LYS A 58 -30.09 13.30 4.34
CA LYS A 58 -29.15 12.29 4.83
C LYS A 58 -28.07 11.90 3.80
N VAL A 59 -28.46 11.75 2.53
CA VAL A 59 -27.50 11.44 1.46
C VAL A 59 -26.48 12.58 1.31
N LEU A 60 -26.94 13.84 1.35
CA LEU A 60 -26.05 15.00 1.33
C LEU A 60 -25.10 15.04 2.54
N GLY A 61 -25.59 14.65 3.73
CA GLY A 61 -24.78 14.61 4.95
C GLY A 61 -23.68 13.56 4.95
N ASN A 62 -23.76 12.51 4.15
CA ASN A 62 -22.70 11.51 4.00
C ASN A 62 -21.73 11.80 2.84
N MET A 63 -21.94 12.92 2.16
CA MET A 63 -21.00 13.48 1.18
C MET A 63 -20.08 14.55 1.80
N ASP A 64 -20.19 14.76 3.12
CA ASP A 64 -19.39 15.65 3.99
C ASP A 64 -19.11 17.04 3.36
N GLU A 65 -17.93 17.60 3.62
CA GLU A 65 -17.52 18.94 3.16
C GLU A 65 -17.52 19.10 1.63
N LYS A 66 -17.46 18.01 0.85
CA LYS A 66 -17.38 18.06 -0.61
C LYS A 66 -18.71 18.38 -1.28
N ALA A 67 -19.83 18.21 -0.58
CA ALA A 67 -21.17 18.59 -1.07
C ALA A 67 -21.59 20.02 -0.70
N ALA A 68 -20.77 20.76 0.05
CA ALA A 68 -21.06 22.12 0.54
C ALA A 68 -20.96 23.19 -0.57
N THR A 69 -21.79 23.08 -1.60
CA THR A 69 -21.97 24.12 -2.62
C THR A 69 -22.99 25.17 -2.14
N THR A 70 -22.88 26.41 -2.63
CA THR A 70 -23.79 27.51 -2.27
C THR A 70 -25.26 27.16 -2.49
N GLU A 71 -25.58 26.44 -3.58
CA GLU A 71 -26.95 26.03 -3.88
C GLU A 71 -27.46 24.96 -2.89
N VAL A 72 -26.62 23.99 -2.50
CA VAL A 72 -26.99 23.01 -1.46
C VAL A 72 -27.24 23.69 -0.13
N ILE A 73 -26.39 24.64 0.25
CA ILE A 73 -26.53 25.44 1.48
C ILE A 73 -27.86 26.19 1.50
N ASN A 74 -28.22 26.90 0.42
CA ASN A 74 -29.49 27.62 0.30
C ASN A 74 -30.72 26.70 0.44
N ARG A 75 -30.61 25.44 0.00
CA ARG A 75 -31.71 24.47 0.16
C ARG A 75 -31.77 23.84 1.53
N LEU A 76 -30.63 23.63 2.19
CA LEU A 76 -30.61 23.22 3.59
C LEU A 76 -31.18 24.30 4.51
N ILE A 77 -30.95 25.59 4.20
CA ILE A 77 -31.61 26.72 4.87
C ILE A 77 -33.15 26.61 4.77
N SER A 78 -33.67 26.30 3.58
CA SER A 78 -35.12 26.07 3.40
C SER A 78 -35.62 24.85 4.18
N ALA A 79 -34.81 23.79 4.26
CA ALA A 79 -35.14 22.56 5.00
C ALA A 79 -35.09 22.73 6.53
N LEU A 80 -34.33 23.68 7.06
CA LEU A 80 -34.38 24.06 8.48
C LEU A 80 -35.73 24.67 8.88
N GLY A 81 -36.43 25.31 7.93
CA GLY A 81 -37.77 25.87 8.10
C GLY A 81 -38.91 24.90 7.72
N ASP A 82 -38.62 23.63 7.43
CA ASP A 82 -39.62 22.68 6.96
C ASP A 82 -40.75 22.45 7.97
N SER A 83 -41.97 22.21 7.51
CA SER A 83 -43.11 21.80 8.35
C SER A 83 -42.84 20.53 9.17
N ASP A 84 -42.09 19.57 8.62
CA ASP A 84 -41.80 18.27 9.22
C ASP A 84 -40.55 18.33 10.13
N SER A 85 -40.71 17.96 11.40
CA SER A 85 -39.60 17.99 12.36
C SER A 85 -38.46 17.04 12.05
N SER A 86 -38.72 15.94 11.32
CA SER A 86 -37.68 14.99 10.89
C SER A 86 -36.81 15.59 9.79
N VAL A 87 -37.40 16.37 8.89
CA VAL A 87 -36.66 17.11 7.85
C VAL A 87 -35.81 18.20 8.50
N ARG A 88 -36.39 19.00 9.41
CA ARG A 88 -35.64 20.01 10.16
C ARG A 88 -34.45 19.42 10.92
N ARG A 89 -34.66 18.29 11.61
CA ARG A 89 -33.61 17.57 12.32
C ARG A 89 -32.49 17.13 11.37
N SER A 90 -32.84 16.48 10.26
CA SER A 90 -31.84 16.01 9.30
C SER A 90 -31.12 17.18 8.60
N ALA A 91 -31.76 18.33 8.42
CA ALA A 91 -31.08 19.54 7.96
C ALA A 91 -30.03 20.04 8.99
N CYS A 92 -30.35 20.07 10.29
CA CYS A 92 -29.38 20.40 11.34
C CYS A 92 -28.19 19.42 11.35
N GLU A 93 -28.45 18.11 11.30
CA GLU A 93 -27.40 17.06 11.29
C GLU A 93 -26.44 17.23 10.12
N VAL A 94 -26.97 17.52 8.92
CA VAL A 94 -26.16 17.71 7.70
C VAL A 94 -25.30 18.96 7.81
N LEU A 95 -25.87 20.07 8.29
CA LEU A 95 -25.14 21.33 8.47
C LEU A 95 -24.03 21.19 9.51
N GLY A 96 -24.25 20.41 10.57
CA GLY A 96 -23.21 20.05 11.54
C GLY A 96 -22.06 19.26 10.90
N LYS A 97 -22.36 18.25 10.08
CA LYS A 97 -21.32 17.47 9.36
C LYS A 97 -20.54 18.28 8.32
N MET A 98 -21.14 19.33 7.75
CA MET A 98 -20.44 20.29 6.89
C MET A 98 -19.48 21.20 7.69
N GLY A 99 -19.55 21.16 9.03
CA GLY A 99 -18.59 21.76 9.95
C GLY A 99 -18.43 23.27 9.78
N GLU A 100 -17.20 23.74 9.99
CA GLU A 100 -16.84 25.15 9.93
C GLU A 100 -17.15 25.86 8.60
N LYS A 101 -17.23 25.13 7.47
CA LYS A 101 -17.52 25.70 6.15
C LYS A 101 -18.98 26.14 5.99
N ALA A 102 -19.89 25.58 6.79
CA ALA A 102 -21.30 25.92 6.81
C ALA A 102 -21.65 27.04 7.81
N ALA A 103 -20.68 27.59 8.56
CA ALA A 103 -20.89 28.63 9.57
C ALA A 103 -21.13 30.03 8.97
N THR A 104 -22.15 30.19 8.12
CA THR A 104 -22.59 31.50 7.61
C THR A 104 -23.59 32.15 8.56
N SER A 105 -23.69 33.48 8.53
CA SER A 105 -24.60 34.25 9.38
C SER A 105 -26.07 33.84 9.19
N GLU A 106 -26.47 33.49 7.97
CA GLU A 106 -27.83 33.04 7.66
C GLU A 106 -28.15 31.67 8.27
N ILE A 107 -27.22 30.70 8.18
CA ILE A 107 -27.37 29.38 8.81
C ILE A 107 -27.43 29.52 10.33
N ILE A 108 -26.55 30.33 10.91
CA ILE A 108 -26.50 30.57 12.35
C ILE A 108 -27.85 31.13 12.85
N ASN A 109 -28.45 32.09 12.15
CA ASN A 109 -29.77 32.65 12.51
C ASN A 109 -30.91 31.62 12.42
N GLN A 110 -30.86 30.72 11.44
CA GLN A 110 -31.85 29.65 11.32
C GLN A 110 -31.68 28.57 12.40
N LEU A 111 -30.44 28.24 12.78
CA LEU A 111 -30.16 27.33 13.90
C LEU A 111 -30.60 27.94 15.24
N ILE A 112 -30.42 29.26 15.43
CA ILE A 112 -30.98 29.99 16.58
C ILE A 112 -32.51 29.86 16.64
N SER A 113 -33.18 29.98 15.49
CA SER A 113 -34.64 29.79 15.41
C SER A 113 -35.04 28.35 15.73
N ALA A 114 -34.26 27.36 15.27
CA ALA A 114 -34.48 25.94 15.57
C ALA A 114 -34.29 25.60 17.05
N LEU A 115 -33.36 26.27 17.76
CA LEU A 115 -33.18 26.17 19.21
C LEU A 115 -34.41 26.64 19.99
N GLY A 116 -35.20 27.56 19.43
CA GLY A 116 -36.45 28.03 20.04
C GLY A 116 -37.67 27.14 19.75
N GLY A 117 -37.52 26.06 18.98
CA GLY A 117 -38.63 25.24 18.52
C GLY A 117 -39.22 24.28 19.57
N ASN A 118 -40.49 23.90 19.41
CA ASN A 118 -41.20 23.02 20.36
C ASN A 118 -40.65 21.58 20.42
N ASN A 119 -39.99 21.09 19.37
CA ASN A 119 -39.50 19.72 19.31
C ASN A 119 -38.07 19.61 19.89
N HIS A 120 -37.94 18.93 21.03
CA HIS A 120 -36.66 18.73 21.73
C HIS A 120 -35.59 18.04 20.88
N ILE A 121 -35.97 17.18 19.92
CA ILE A 121 -35.03 16.51 19.00
C ILE A 121 -34.43 17.54 18.03
N VAL A 122 -35.23 18.48 17.54
CA VAL A 122 -34.75 19.55 16.65
C VAL A 122 -33.86 20.53 17.42
N ARG A 123 -34.23 20.89 18.66
CA ARG A 123 -33.39 21.72 19.53
C ARG A 123 -32.04 21.05 19.80
N ARG A 124 -32.06 19.75 20.12
CA ARG A 124 -30.86 18.95 20.33
C ARG A 124 -29.95 18.96 19.10
N SER A 125 -30.49 18.66 17.92
CA SER A 125 -29.70 18.65 16.68
C SER A 125 -29.21 20.04 16.27
N ALA A 126 -29.92 21.10 16.62
CA ALA A 126 -29.43 22.47 16.44
C ALA A 126 -28.23 22.77 17.38
N CYS A 127 -28.28 22.33 18.65
CA CYS A 127 -27.12 22.41 19.56
C CYS A 127 -25.93 21.58 19.03
N GLU A 128 -26.18 20.38 18.51
CA GLU A 128 -25.15 19.53 17.89
C GLU A 128 -24.51 20.21 16.67
N ALA A 129 -25.32 20.80 15.78
CA ALA A 129 -24.81 21.53 14.62
C ALA A 129 -23.91 22.71 15.03
N LEU A 130 -24.32 23.49 16.03
CA LEU A 130 -23.53 24.60 16.57
C LEU A 130 -22.24 24.14 17.25
N ARG A 131 -22.26 22.96 17.90
CA ARG A 131 -21.06 22.33 18.49
C ARG A 131 -20.03 21.98 17.42
N GLU A 132 -20.45 21.40 16.30
CA GLU A 132 -19.56 21.02 15.19
C GLU A 132 -19.03 22.23 14.40
N MET A 133 -19.75 23.36 14.41
CA MET A 133 -19.28 24.62 13.82
C MET A 133 -18.22 25.34 14.67
N GLY A 134 -18.02 24.92 15.93
CA GLY A 134 -16.94 25.36 16.82
C GLY A 134 -16.86 26.87 17.04
N GLU A 135 -15.65 27.40 17.14
CA GLU A 135 -15.40 28.82 17.45
C GLU A 135 -15.97 29.82 16.42
N LYS A 136 -16.22 29.40 15.17
CA LYS A 136 -16.77 30.28 14.13
C LYS A 136 -18.24 30.61 14.35
N ALA A 137 -18.98 29.77 15.08
CA ALA A 137 -20.37 30.01 15.45
C ALA A 137 -20.51 30.81 16.77
N ALA A 138 -19.40 31.13 17.46
CA ALA A 138 -19.38 31.80 18.76
C ALA A 138 -19.75 33.30 18.69
N THR A 139 -20.98 33.60 18.27
CA THR A 139 -21.57 34.94 18.30
C THR A 139 -22.34 35.16 19.60
N THR A 140 -22.51 36.42 20.02
CA THR A 140 -23.25 36.76 21.25
C THR A 140 -24.67 36.20 21.27
N GLU A 141 -25.39 36.26 20.14
CA GLU A 141 -26.75 35.71 20.05
C GLU A 141 -26.76 34.18 20.21
N VAL A 142 -25.80 33.47 19.61
CA VAL A 142 -25.68 32.01 19.77
C VAL A 142 -25.38 31.64 21.23
N ILE A 143 -24.46 32.35 21.87
CA ILE A 143 -24.10 32.13 23.27
C ILE A 143 -25.32 32.34 24.18
N ASN A 144 -26.07 33.44 24.01
CA ASN A 144 -27.29 33.71 24.80
C ASN A 144 -28.38 32.64 24.62
N ARG A 145 -28.50 32.11 23.40
CA ARG A 145 -29.46 31.03 23.09
C ARG A 145 -29.02 29.70 23.69
N LEU A 146 -27.73 29.40 23.69
CA LEU A 146 -27.19 28.22 24.37
C LEU A 146 -27.29 28.33 25.90
N ILE A 147 -27.12 29.52 26.48
CA ILE A 147 -27.40 29.78 27.90
C ILE A 147 -28.87 29.45 28.23
N SER A 148 -29.79 29.83 27.34
CA SER A 148 -31.21 29.48 27.50
C SER A 148 -31.43 27.96 27.39
N ALA A 149 -30.71 27.28 26.50
CA ALA A 149 -30.75 25.83 26.33
C ALA A 149 -30.15 25.03 27.51
N LEU A 150 -29.26 25.63 28.31
CA LEU A 150 -28.82 25.05 29.59
C LEU A 150 -29.97 24.91 30.60
N GLY A 151 -31.05 25.68 30.43
CA GLY A 151 -32.28 25.57 31.23
C GLY A 151 -33.38 24.70 30.59
N ASP A 152 -33.08 23.95 29.53
CA ASP A 152 -34.10 23.17 28.81
C ASP A 152 -34.70 22.06 29.70
N SER A 153 -36.01 21.84 29.54
CA SER A 153 -36.74 20.70 30.12
C SER A 153 -36.07 19.33 29.89
N ASN A 154 -35.40 19.15 28.74
CA ASN A 154 -34.80 17.90 28.33
C ASN A 154 -33.29 17.86 28.64
N SER A 155 -32.84 16.86 29.40
CA SER A 155 -31.44 16.74 29.82
C SER A 155 -30.46 16.53 28.66
N SER A 156 -30.87 15.91 27.55
CA SER A 156 -30.01 15.78 26.37
C SER A 156 -29.73 17.13 25.70
N VAL A 157 -30.71 18.04 25.69
CA VAL A 157 -30.51 19.40 25.18
C VAL A 157 -29.56 20.17 26.08
N ARG A 158 -29.71 20.06 27.41
CA ARG A 158 -28.81 20.68 28.39
C ARG A 158 -27.36 20.20 28.25
N SER A 159 -27.13 18.88 28.18
CA SER A 159 -25.79 18.30 28.03
C SER A 159 -25.11 18.74 26.74
N ILE A 160 -25.82 18.74 25.61
CA ILE A 160 -25.24 19.16 24.33
C ILE A 160 -25.02 20.68 24.30
N ALA A 161 -25.86 21.47 24.97
CA ALA A 161 -25.61 22.90 25.15
C ALA A 161 -24.32 23.18 25.94
N CYS A 162 -24.03 22.40 27.01
CA CYS A 162 -22.74 22.46 27.71
C CYS A 162 -21.58 22.17 26.73
N ASN A 163 -21.67 21.08 25.98
CA ASN A 163 -20.63 20.69 25.03
C ASN A 163 -20.44 21.69 23.88
N ALA A 164 -21.52 22.29 23.39
CA ALA A 164 -21.47 23.34 22.37
C ALA A 164 -20.74 24.58 22.89
N LEU A 165 -21.08 25.04 24.11
CA LEU A 165 -20.38 26.15 24.77
C LEU A 165 -18.90 25.83 25.01
N GLY A 166 -18.57 24.60 25.40
CA GLY A 166 -17.19 24.15 25.57
C GLY A 166 -16.40 24.15 24.26
N ASN A 167 -16.98 23.66 23.16
CA ASN A 167 -16.34 23.64 21.83
C ASN A 167 -16.24 25.04 21.17
N MET A 168 -16.98 26.03 21.67
CA MET A 168 -16.78 27.44 21.30
C MET A 168 -15.57 28.10 22.01
N GLY A 169 -14.95 27.38 22.95
CA GLY A 169 -13.68 27.73 23.58
C GLY A 169 -13.72 29.05 24.35
N GLN A 170 -12.57 29.75 24.39
CA GLN A 170 -12.40 30.99 25.15
C GLN A 170 -13.32 32.15 24.71
N LYS A 171 -13.91 32.08 23.50
CA LYS A 171 -14.85 33.10 23.01
C LYS A 171 -16.21 33.03 23.71
N ALA A 172 -16.62 31.85 24.17
CA ALA A 172 -17.86 31.66 24.93
C ALA A 172 -17.67 31.82 26.44
N ALA A 173 -16.44 31.96 26.94
CA ALA A 173 -16.12 32.08 28.37
C ALA A 173 -16.47 33.47 28.94
N THR A 174 -17.76 33.82 28.98
CA THR A 174 -18.27 34.98 29.71
C THR A 174 -18.62 34.58 31.15
N THR A 175 -18.65 35.55 32.06
CA THR A 175 -19.02 35.29 33.48
C THR A 175 -20.37 34.61 33.59
N GLU A 176 -21.37 35.04 32.80
CA GLU A 176 -22.71 34.43 32.80
C GLU A 176 -22.69 32.97 32.32
N VAL A 177 -21.91 32.65 31.28
CA VAL A 177 -21.77 31.26 30.80
C VAL A 177 -21.11 30.39 31.87
N ILE A 178 -20.06 30.89 32.50
CA ILE A 178 -19.34 30.19 33.55
C ILE A 178 -20.27 29.92 34.74
N ASP A 179 -21.03 30.90 35.21
CA ASP A 179 -21.98 30.73 36.33
C ASP A 179 -23.09 29.72 36.02
N ARG A 180 -23.58 29.70 34.78
CA ARG A 180 -24.59 28.74 34.33
C ARG A 180 -24.04 27.34 34.16
N LEU A 181 -22.80 27.19 33.73
CA LEU A 181 -22.11 25.89 33.69
C LEU A 181 -21.79 25.39 35.10
N ILE A 182 -21.38 26.26 36.03
CA ILE A 182 -21.24 25.92 37.45
C ILE A 182 -22.57 25.41 38.01
N SER A 183 -23.67 26.09 37.69
CA SER A 183 -25.02 25.64 38.12
C SER A 183 -25.39 24.29 37.51
N ALA A 184 -24.96 24.02 36.27
CA ALA A 184 -25.18 22.75 35.58
C ALA A 184 -24.31 21.59 36.11
N LEU A 185 -23.25 21.85 36.88
CA LEU A 185 -22.49 20.81 37.58
C LEU A 185 -23.36 20.05 38.60
N GLY A 186 -24.32 20.74 39.21
CA GLY A 186 -25.31 20.16 40.13
C GLY A 186 -26.62 19.72 39.48
N ASP A 187 -26.65 19.54 38.15
CA ASP A 187 -27.86 19.07 37.46
C ASP A 187 -28.27 17.66 37.94
N PRO A 188 -29.57 17.36 38.09
CA PRO A 188 -30.03 16.03 38.50
C PRO A 188 -29.59 14.89 37.56
N ASN A 189 -29.18 15.20 36.33
CA ASN A 189 -28.67 14.23 35.37
C ASN A 189 -27.14 14.29 35.30
N ASN A 190 -26.49 13.19 35.69
CA ASN A 190 -25.03 13.05 35.74
C ASN A 190 -24.32 13.34 34.40
N TYR A 191 -24.98 13.10 33.26
CA TYR A 191 -24.40 13.41 31.95
C TYR A 191 -24.30 14.93 31.71
N VAL A 192 -25.23 15.71 32.26
CA VAL A 192 -25.21 17.18 32.17
C VAL A 192 -24.08 17.73 33.04
N GLY A 193 -23.94 17.23 34.28
CA GLY A 193 -22.84 17.61 35.17
C GLY A 193 -21.46 17.30 34.57
N PHE A 194 -21.29 16.12 33.96
CA PHE A 194 -20.06 15.76 33.25
C PHE A 194 -19.80 16.66 32.03
N SER A 195 -20.83 16.93 31.23
CA SER A 195 -20.69 17.83 30.06
C SER A 195 -20.34 19.27 30.49
N ALA A 196 -20.89 19.73 31.61
CA ALA A 196 -20.57 21.04 32.19
C ALA A 196 -19.12 21.11 32.69
N TYR A 197 -18.63 20.03 33.31
CA TYR A 197 -17.22 19.88 33.67
C TYR A 197 -16.32 19.95 32.43
N GLU A 198 -16.58 19.13 31.40
CA GLU A 198 -15.78 19.14 30.17
C GLU A 198 -15.80 20.51 29.49
N ALA A 199 -16.94 21.20 29.50
CA ALA A 199 -17.07 22.53 28.92
C ALA A 199 -16.20 23.56 29.66
N LEU A 200 -16.23 23.59 31.00
CA LEU A 200 -15.39 24.46 31.81
C LEU A 200 -13.89 24.19 31.59
N VAL A 201 -13.52 22.92 31.43
CA VAL A 201 -12.14 22.52 31.11
C VAL A 201 -11.72 23.02 29.72
N LYS A 202 -12.58 22.87 28.70
CA LYS A 202 -12.31 23.33 27.33
C LYS A 202 -12.27 24.86 27.18
N MET A 203 -12.92 25.60 28.08
CA MET A 203 -12.89 27.07 28.10
C MET A 203 -11.57 27.68 28.59
N GLY A 204 -10.69 26.88 29.21
CA GLY A 204 -9.32 27.27 29.56
C GLY A 204 -9.21 28.43 30.56
N GLU A 205 -8.18 29.27 30.41
CA GLU A 205 -7.75 30.29 31.38
C GLU A 205 -8.86 31.23 31.88
N LYS A 206 -9.82 31.61 31.03
CA LYS A 206 -10.92 32.52 31.41
C LYS A 206 -11.93 31.90 32.37
N ALA A 207 -12.06 30.58 32.40
CA ALA A 207 -12.95 29.86 33.31
C ALA A 207 -12.25 29.43 34.61
N ALA A 208 -10.93 29.56 34.71
CA ALA A 208 -10.12 29.09 35.84
C ALA A 208 -10.09 30.09 37.02
N THR A 209 -11.26 30.56 37.48
CA THR A 209 -11.33 31.41 38.68
C THR A 209 -11.21 30.57 39.95
N SER A 210 -10.73 31.17 41.04
CA SER A 210 -10.64 30.51 42.34
C SER A 210 -12.00 29.99 42.84
N GLU A 211 -13.09 30.66 42.49
CA GLU A 211 -14.46 30.21 42.79
C GLU A 211 -14.86 28.95 42.00
N VAL A 212 -14.58 28.92 40.69
CA VAL A 212 -14.81 27.74 39.83
C VAL A 212 -13.99 26.54 40.32
N ILE A 213 -12.71 26.77 40.63
CA ILE A 213 -11.80 25.71 41.12
C ILE A 213 -12.27 25.18 42.48
N ASN A 214 -12.66 26.04 43.41
CA ASN A 214 -13.17 25.63 44.72
C ASN A 214 -14.47 24.83 44.62
N ARG A 215 -15.36 25.21 43.69
CA ARG A 215 -16.66 24.53 43.49
C ARG A 215 -16.51 23.21 42.73
N LEU A 216 -15.57 23.13 41.78
CA LEU A 216 -15.14 21.87 41.17
C LEU A 216 -14.59 20.89 42.22
N ILE A 217 -13.76 21.39 43.15
CA ILE A 217 -13.21 20.59 44.26
C ILE A 217 -14.32 20.14 45.23
N SER A 218 -15.34 20.97 45.50
CA SER A 218 -16.45 20.60 46.39
C SER A 218 -17.47 19.63 45.77
N GLU A 219 -17.78 19.79 44.48
CA GLU A 219 -18.67 18.85 43.75
C GLU A 219 -17.98 17.50 43.53
N LEU A 220 -16.66 17.50 43.28
CA LEU A 220 -15.85 16.28 43.29
C LEU A 220 -16.03 15.56 44.62
N LYS A 221 -15.98 16.24 45.78
CA LYS A 221 -16.22 15.61 47.11
C LYS A 221 -17.62 15.00 47.29
N HIS A 222 -18.67 15.55 46.68
CA HIS A 222 -20.06 15.09 46.87
C HIS A 222 -20.50 13.96 45.93
N SER A 223 -19.91 13.83 44.73
CA SER A 223 -20.35 12.89 43.68
C SER A 223 -19.54 11.57 43.60
N TYR A 224 -18.71 11.27 44.60
CA TYR A 224 -17.69 10.20 44.48
C TYR A 224 -18.20 8.74 44.59
N GLU A 225 -19.48 8.48 44.91
CA GLU A 225 -19.99 7.10 44.98
C GLU A 225 -20.37 6.52 43.60
N ASP A 226 -20.78 7.33 42.61
CA ASP A 226 -21.30 6.84 41.32
C ASP A 226 -20.33 6.98 40.11
N LEU A 227 -19.22 7.70 40.27
CA LEU A 227 -18.24 8.00 39.20
C LEU A 227 -17.30 6.84 38.82
N ARG A 228 -17.55 5.62 39.31
CA ARG A 228 -16.76 4.42 38.95
C ARG A 228 -16.92 3.97 37.50
N SER A 229 -17.92 4.46 36.78
CA SER A 229 -18.31 3.92 35.46
C SER A 229 -17.89 4.76 34.25
N SER A 230 -17.61 6.06 34.40
CA SER A 230 -17.46 6.97 33.26
C SER A 230 -16.03 7.45 32.96
N ALA A 231 -15.04 7.11 33.80
CA ALA A 231 -13.64 7.50 33.60
C ALA A 231 -12.88 6.54 32.64
N ARG A 232 -13.43 6.29 31.45
CA ARG A 232 -12.80 5.39 30.47
C ARG A 232 -12.32 6.06 29.19
N GLU A 233 -12.69 7.31 28.91
CA GLU A 233 -12.24 8.01 27.70
C GLU A 233 -12.06 9.52 27.96
N ALA A 234 -10.81 9.99 27.99
CA ALA A 234 -10.49 11.43 27.91
C ALA A 234 -9.19 11.59 27.10
N PRO A 235 -9.21 12.26 25.92
CA PRO A 235 -8.02 12.51 25.12
C PRO A 235 -7.16 13.69 25.59
N ASP A 236 -5.89 13.60 25.21
CA ASP A 236 -4.83 14.61 25.33
C ASP A 236 -5.24 15.99 24.77
N ASN A 237 -5.24 17.03 25.60
CA ASN A 237 -4.85 18.40 25.23
C ASN A 237 -4.98 19.36 26.42
N MET A 238 -3.85 19.79 26.97
CA MET A 238 -3.72 21.05 27.72
C MET A 238 -2.34 21.64 27.40
N HIS A 239 -2.32 22.87 26.90
CA HIS A 239 -1.08 23.63 26.70
C HIS A 239 -0.71 24.44 27.93
N GLU A 240 0.60 24.57 28.08
CA GLU A 240 1.36 25.32 29.08
C GLU A 240 1.04 26.81 29.03
N GLU A 241 0.54 27.40 30.10
CA GLU A 241 1.20 28.54 30.77
C GLU A 241 0.44 29.03 32.02
N ILE A 242 1.22 29.43 33.03
CA ILE A 242 0.87 30.13 34.28
C ILE A 242 0.24 29.30 35.42
N VAL A 243 1.09 28.75 36.29
CA VAL A 243 0.74 28.37 37.68
C VAL A 243 1.84 28.86 38.65
N THR A 244 1.44 29.49 39.76
CA THR A 244 2.32 30.00 40.82
C THR A 244 2.68 28.94 41.87
N ILE A 245 3.84 29.09 42.53
CA ILE A 245 4.45 28.17 43.50
C ILE A 245 3.50 27.78 44.66
N ASP A 246 2.64 28.70 45.12
CA ASP A 246 1.68 28.44 46.21
C ASP A 246 0.64 27.34 45.89
N ILE A 247 0.30 27.14 44.62
CA ILE A 247 -0.67 26.12 44.18
C ILE A 247 -0.03 24.73 44.22
N ILE A 248 1.27 24.65 43.89
CA ILE A 248 2.05 23.40 43.92
C ILE A 248 2.22 22.94 45.37
N ASP A 249 2.59 23.84 46.29
CA ASP A 249 2.80 23.49 47.70
C ASP A 249 1.49 23.03 48.39
N ARG A 250 0.33 23.54 47.94
CA ARG A 250 -0.97 23.15 48.49
C ARG A 250 -1.46 21.80 47.94
N LEU A 251 -1.26 21.53 46.64
CA LEU A 251 -1.49 20.21 46.03
C LEU A 251 -0.58 19.12 46.63
N ILE A 252 0.64 19.49 47.02
CA ILE A 252 1.57 18.61 47.74
C ILE A 252 1.05 18.24 49.14
N SER A 253 0.35 19.14 49.82
CA SER A 253 -0.26 18.85 51.13
C SER A 253 -1.42 17.85 51.03
N GLU A 254 -2.18 17.89 49.92
CA GLU A 254 -3.33 17.02 49.68
C GLU A 254 -2.95 15.59 49.23
N LEU A 255 -1.71 15.37 48.77
CA LEU A 255 -1.14 14.03 48.57
C LEU A 255 -0.98 13.26 49.90
N GLY A 256 -0.96 13.96 51.04
CA GLY A 256 -0.94 13.39 52.38
C GLY A 256 -2.32 13.06 52.98
N ASP A 257 -3.41 13.40 52.29
CA ASP A 257 -4.78 13.17 52.80
C ASP A 257 -5.21 11.70 52.66
N SER A 258 -6.12 11.27 53.52
CA SER A 258 -6.59 9.89 53.73
C SER A 258 -7.37 9.30 52.54
N HIS A 259 -7.90 10.12 51.63
CA HIS A 259 -8.84 9.71 50.57
C HIS A 259 -8.16 9.49 49.19
N GLY A 260 -8.33 8.30 48.61
CA GLY A 260 -7.64 7.86 47.39
C GLY A 260 -7.95 8.65 46.11
N GLY A 261 -9.21 9.04 45.87
CA GLY A 261 -9.60 9.78 44.65
C GLY A 261 -8.97 11.19 44.54
N LEU A 262 -8.86 11.90 45.67
CA LEU A 262 -8.22 13.22 45.73
C LEU A 262 -6.71 13.12 45.44
N ARG A 263 -6.03 12.10 45.97
CA ARG A 263 -4.62 11.83 45.66
C ARG A 263 -4.39 11.54 44.18
N SER A 264 -5.30 10.79 43.54
CA SER A 264 -5.23 10.46 42.11
C SER A 264 -5.30 11.71 41.23
N ASN A 265 -6.21 12.64 41.55
CA ASN A 265 -6.39 13.89 40.80
C ASN A 265 -5.26 14.89 41.08
N ALA A 266 -4.76 14.97 42.32
CA ALA A 266 -3.57 15.74 42.65
C ALA A 266 -2.33 15.23 41.89
N CYS A 267 -2.15 13.90 41.80
CA CYS A 267 -1.10 13.29 40.96
C CYS A 267 -1.25 13.72 39.49
N THR A 268 -2.44 13.56 38.90
CA THR A 268 -2.69 13.91 37.50
C THR A 268 -2.48 15.41 37.22
N ALA A 269 -2.84 16.29 38.16
CA ALA A 269 -2.58 17.72 38.06
C ALA A 269 -1.06 18.02 38.09
N VAL A 270 -0.33 17.43 39.04
CA VAL A 270 1.13 17.59 39.17
C VAL A 270 1.89 17.11 37.92
N GLY A 271 1.49 15.99 37.30
CA GLY A 271 2.18 15.50 36.09
C GLY A 271 1.88 16.21 34.79
N LYS A 272 0.85 17.05 34.76
CA LYS A 272 0.58 17.96 33.63
C LYS A 272 1.35 19.28 33.74
N MET A 273 2.01 19.55 34.88
CA MET A 273 2.81 20.74 35.13
C MET A 273 4.31 20.44 34.88
N SER A 274 4.72 20.31 33.61
CA SER A 274 6.09 19.90 33.27
C SER A 274 7.16 21.00 33.44
N GLU A 275 8.39 20.52 33.62
CA GLU A 275 9.69 21.21 33.72
C GLU A 275 10.04 21.88 35.06
N LYS A 276 9.20 22.74 35.64
CA LYS A 276 9.54 23.44 36.91
C LYS A 276 9.27 22.63 38.19
N ALA A 277 8.42 21.60 38.12
CA ALA A 277 8.04 20.78 39.27
C ALA A 277 8.91 19.52 39.49
N ALA A 278 9.84 19.19 38.58
CA ALA A 278 10.66 17.99 38.61
C ALA A 278 11.83 18.06 39.61
N THR A 279 11.54 18.45 40.86
CA THR A 279 12.50 18.36 41.95
C THR A 279 12.60 16.93 42.47
N SER A 280 13.76 16.54 43.00
CA SER A 280 13.97 15.22 43.62
C SER A 280 12.89 14.90 44.66
N LYS A 281 12.44 15.91 45.42
CA LYS A 281 11.39 15.79 46.43
C LYS A 281 10.02 15.37 45.86
N VAL A 282 9.61 15.94 44.72
CA VAL A 282 8.34 15.60 44.05
C VAL A 282 8.39 14.17 43.50
N ILE A 283 9.50 13.78 42.89
CA ILE A 283 9.67 12.44 42.34
C ILE A 283 9.70 11.38 43.46
N TYR A 284 10.35 11.67 44.60
CA TYR A 284 10.32 10.77 45.75
C TYR A 284 8.93 10.59 46.35
N GLN A 285 8.10 11.64 46.36
CA GLN A 285 6.71 11.53 46.83
C GLN A 285 5.78 10.85 45.82
N LEU A 286 6.06 10.95 44.51
CA LEU A 286 5.34 10.18 43.49
C LEU A 286 5.70 8.69 43.55
N ILE A 287 6.97 8.36 43.80
CA ILE A 287 7.41 6.97 44.02
C ILE A 287 6.81 6.41 45.31
N SER A 288 6.67 7.20 46.38
CA SER A 288 5.98 6.76 47.60
C SER A 288 4.47 6.62 47.40
N ALA A 289 3.85 7.45 46.55
CA ALA A 289 2.44 7.36 46.18
C ALA A 289 2.11 6.07 45.39
N LEU A 290 3.09 5.46 44.70
CA LEU A 290 2.95 4.10 44.15
C LEU A 290 2.71 3.03 45.23
N ARG A 291 3.06 3.30 46.50
CA ARG A 291 2.76 2.39 47.64
C ARG A 291 1.32 2.49 48.13
N ALA A 292 0.53 3.44 47.65
CA ALA A 292 -0.85 3.60 48.07
C ALA A 292 -1.65 2.31 47.76
N SER A 293 -2.48 1.87 48.71
CA SER A 293 -3.33 0.68 48.58
C SER A 293 -4.43 0.81 47.51
N ASP A 294 -4.60 2.01 46.96
CA ASP A 294 -5.59 2.33 45.93
C ASP A 294 -4.96 2.27 44.53
N HIS A 295 -5.45 1.34 43.70
CA HIS A 295 -4.95 1.09 42.34
C HIS A 295 -4.99 2.33 41.43
N TYR A 296 -5.95 3.24 41.62
CA TYR A 296 -6.07 4.43 40.78
C TYR A 296 -4.99 5.46 41.09
N VAL A 297 -4.63 5.62 42.37
CA VAL A 297 -3.54 6.51 42.80
C VAL A 297 -2.21 6.02 42.25
N GLY A 298 -1.97 4.71 42.30
CA GLY A 298 -0.79 4.10 41.70
C GLY A 298 -0.72 4.31 40.19
N PHE A 299 -1.84 4.17 39.48
CA PHE A 299 -1.91 4.36 38.03
C PHE A 299 -1.73 5.83 37.60
N SER A 300 -2.33 6.77 38.33
CA SER A 300 -2.13 8.21 38.07
C SER A 300 -0.70 8.66 38.39
N ALA A 301 -0.13 8.22 39.52
CA ALA A 301 1.28 8.46 39.83
C ALA A 301 2.21 7.87 38.76
N PHE A 302 1.83 6.75 38.15
CA PHE A 302 2.52 6.13 37.03
C PHE A 302 2.53 7.00 35.76
N ILE A 303 1.38 7.50 35.30
CA ILE A 303 1.31 8.35 34.09
C ILE A 303 2.20 9.59 34.25
N VAL A 304 2.22 10.13 35.45
CA VAL A 304 3.01 11.31 35.83
C VAL A 304 4.51 10.98 35.83
N LEU A 305 4.89 9.88 36.50
CA LEU A 305 6.27 9.39 36.49
C LEU A 305 6.75 9.05 35.07
N ARG A 306 5.91 8.45 34.22
CA ARG A 306 6.19 8.15 32.80
C ARG A 306 6.59 9.43 32.05
N ASN A 307 5.78 10.48 32.16
CA ASN A 307 6.03 11.75 31.47
C ASN A 307 7.28 12.48 32.03
N MET A 308 7.54 12.37 33.34
CA MET A 308 8.70 12.99 33.99
C MET A 308 10.02 12.23 33.74
N LEU A 309 10.00 10.90 33.74
CA LEU A 309 11.18 10.05 33.52
C LEU A 309 11.68 10.09 32.07
N HIS A 310 10.77 10.30 31.10
CA HIS A 310 11.11 10.48 29.67
C HIS A 310 12.15 11.58 29.41
N LYS A 311 12.23 12.61 30.28
CA LYS A 311 13.11 13.78 30.04
C LYS A 311 14.27 13.94 31.05
N ALA A 312 14.25 13.27 32.23
CA ALA A 312 15.22 13.53 33.32
C ALA A 312 15.70 12.29 34.13
N ALA A 313 15.55 11.06 33.64
CA ALA A 313 15.85 9.85 34.43
C ALA A 313 17.35 9.61 34.74
N THR A 314 17.65 9.23 35.98
CA THR A 314 18.97 8.75 36.44
C THR A 314 18.93 7.28 36.89
N SER A 315 20.08 6.60 36.91
CA SER A 315 20.21 5.18 37.28
C SER A 315 19.79 4.89 38.73
N GLU A 316 19.96 5.84 39.65
CA GLU A 316 19.52 5.71 41.04
C GLU A 316 17.99 5.72 41.18
N MET A 317 17.31 6.54 40.37
CA MET A 317 15.84 6.64 40.34
C MET A 317 15.20 5.34 39.84
N ILE A 318 15.81 4.71 38.83
CA ILE A 318 15.34 3.45 38.23
C ILE A 318 15.54 2.28 39.20
N ASN A 319 16.71 2.18 39.83
CA ASN A 319 17.01 1.13 40.81
C ASN A 319 16.06 1.14 42.02
N ARG A 320 15.59 2.33 42.40
CA ARG A 320 14.62 2.47 43.50
C ARG A 320 13.21 2.14 43.06
N LEU A 321 12.78 2.54 41.86
CA LEU A 321 11.50 2.13 41.26
C LEU A 321 11.36 0.59 41.21
N ILE A 322 12.40 -0.10 40.74
CA ILE A 322 12.44 -1.58 40.68
C ILE A 322 12.39 -2.22 42.08
N ARG A 323 13.06 -1.63 43.08
CA ARG A 323 13.03 -2.11 44.47
C ARG A 323 11.64 -1.96 45.11
N GLU A 324 10.95 -0.88 44.82
CA GLU A 324 9.64 -0.54 45.41
C GLU A 324 8.48 -1.36 44.81
N LEU A 325 8.58 -1.72 43.52
CA LEU A 325 7.58 -2.52 42.82
C LEU A 325 7.67 -4.04 43.11
N ARG A 326 8.61 -4.45 43.97
CA ARG A 326 8.85 -5.84 44.40
C ARG A 326 7.66 -6.52 45.12
N HIS A 327 6.62 -5.76 45.49
CA HIS A 327 5.62 -6.22 46.47
C HIS A 327 4.13 -6.13 46.08
N ARG A 328 3.73 -5.78 44.83
CA ARG A 328 2.30 -5.84 44.44
C ARG A 328 2.00 -6.09 42.96
N ASP A 329 0.93 -6.88 42.76
CA ASP A 329 -0.03 -7.05 41.66
C ASP A 329 0.34 -6.94 40.16
N SER A 330 -0.33 -7.77 39.36
CA SER A 330 -0.17 -8.02 37.91
C SER A 330 -0.26 -6.80 36.98
N MET A 331 -0.93 -5.72 37.42
CA MET A 331 -1.09 -4.47 36.67
C MET A 331 0.16 -3.56 36.78
N PHE A 332 0.93 -3.68 37.87
CA PHE A 332 2.17 -2.92 38.06
C PHE A 332 3.34 -3.46 37.24
N ASN A 333 3.31 -4.73 36.85
CA ASN A 333 4.33 -5.29 35.95
C ASN A 333 4.20 -4.71 34.53
N PHE A 334 2.98 -4.48 34.03
CA PHE A 334 2.74 -3.77 32.76
C PHE A 334 3.36 -2.36 32.75
N ILE A 335 3.25 -1.67 33.88
CA ILE A 335 3.81 -0.34 34.14
C ILE A 335 5.35 -0.37 34.08
N VAL A 336 5.99 -1.39 34.64
CA VAL A 336 7.45 -1.58 34.54
C VAL A 336 7.86 -1.83 33.10
N TYR A 337 7.10 -2.64 32.35
CA TYR A 337 7.44 -3.00 30.97
C TYR A 337 7.42 -1.80 30.02
N GLU A 338 6.45 -0.90 30.13
CA GLU A 338 6.35 0.29 29.27
C GLU A 338 7.44 1.33 29.58
N VAL A 339 7.81 1.48 30.86
CA VAL A 339 8.91 2.37 31.30
C VAL A 339 10.27 1.83 30.84
N VAL A 340 10.46 0.51 30.88
CA VAL A 340 11.69 -0.14 30.42
C VAL A 340 11.82 -0.12 28.89
N ASP A 341 10.72 -0.28 28.15
CA ASP A 341 10.68 -0.15 26.67
C ASP A 341 11.14 1.25 26.21
N GLN A 342 10.73 2.29 26.94
CA GLN A 342 11.06 3.69 26.59
C GLN A 342 12.47 4.13 27.01
N ILE A 343 13.08 3.50 28.01
CA ILE A 343 14.41 3.85 28.54
C ILE A 343 15.52 2.94 27.97
N GLY A 344 15.16 1.97 27.11
CA GLY A 344 16.00 0.87 26.62
C GLY A 344 17.39 1.22 26.07
N GLU A 345 17.66 2.48 25.70
CA GLU A 345 18.99 2.94 25.28
C GLU A 345 20.02 3.07 26.42
N LYS A 346 19.61 3.31 27.68
CA LYS A 346 20.55 3.72 28.76
C LYS A 346 20.95 2.64 29.78
N VAL A 347 20.28 1.49 29.84
CA VAL A 347 20.45 0.52 30.95
C VAL A 347 20.75 -0.91 30.47
N ALA A 348 21.31 -1.07 29.26
CA ALA A 348 21.60 -2.38 28.65
C ALA A 348 22.82 -3.14 29.25
N THR A 349 23.18 -2.90 30.51
CA THR A 349 24.35 -3.54 31.16
C THR A 349 23.95 -4.37 32.37
N SER A 350 23.54 -5.63 32.08
CA SER A 350 23.81 -6.83 32.89
C SER A 350 23.52 -6.82 34.41
N GLU A 351 22.25 -7.04 34.77
CA GLU A 351 21.72 -7.90 35.87
C GLU A 351 20.17 -7.89 35.84
N GLU A 352 19.62 -6.80 35.32
CA GLU A 352 18.19 -6.46 35.24
C GLU A 352 17.41 -7.32 34.24
N ILE A 353 18.01 -7.70 33.11
CA ILE A 353 17.41 -8.63 32.12
C ILE A 353 17.08 -9.99 32.77
N TYR A 354 17.93 -10.46 33.70
CA TYR A 354 17.72 -11.74 34.38
C TYR A 354 16.55 -11.66 35.39
N ARG A 355 16.36 -10.49 36.01
CA ARG A 355 15.23 -10.25 36.93
C ARG A 355 13.92 -10.11 36.17
N LEU A 356 13.93 -9.42 35.01
CA LEU A 356 12.81 -9.38 34.05
C LEU A 356 12.37 -10.78 33.61
N ILE A 357 13.31 -11.65 33.23
CA ILE A 357 13.02 -13.05 32.86
C ILE A 357 12.44 -13.85 34.04
N SER A 358 12.90 -13.60 35.27
CA SER A 358 12.38 -14.29 36.47
C SER A 358 10.96 -13.86 36.84
N GLU A 359 10.58 -12.61 36.58
CA GLU A 359 9.23 -12.08 36.82
C GLU A 359 8.19 -12.58 35.81
N LEU A 360 8.62 -13.06 34.63
CA LEU A 360 7.77 -13.74 33.64
C LEU A 360 7.18 -15.06 34.15
N ARG A 361 7.71 -15.61 35.24
CA ARG A 361 7.21 -16.85 35.87
C ARG A 361 5.80 -16.73 36.48
N HIS A 362 5.23 -15.52 36.55
CA HIS A 362 4.08 -15.26 37.43
C HIS A 362 2.89 -14.46 36.84
N SER A 363 2.77 -14.21 35.53
CA SER A 363 1.65 -13.36 35.03
C SER A 363 0.93 -13.78 33.73
N ASN A 364 -0.34 -13.36 33.65
CA ASN A 364 -1.36 -13.67 32.64
C ASN A 364 -0.99 -13.34 31.17
N TYR A 365 -1.68 -14.02 30.23
CA TYR A 365 -1.55 -14.01 28.76
C TYR A 365 -1.46 -12.62 28.06
N SER A 366 -1.99 -11.55 28.66
CA SER A 366 -1.89 -10.19 28.10
C SER A 366 -0.53 -9.53 28.36
N ASN A 367 0.15 -9.90 29.45
CA ASN A 367 1.43 -9.32 29.86
C ASN A 367 2.61 -9.94 29.11
N THR A 368 2.47 -11.19 28.68
CA THR A 368 3.51 -11.96 27.95
C THR A 368 3.75 -11.44 26.54
N ARG A 369 2.70 -11.04 25.81
CA ARG A 369 2.86 -10.42 24.48
C ARG A 369 3.65 -9.12 24.54
N SER A 370 3.33 -8.25 25.51
CA SER A 370 4.05 -6.99 25.72
C SER A 370 5.50 -7.25 26.15
N ALA A 371 5.74 -8.19 27.07
CA ALA A 371 7.09 -8.58 27.45
C ALA A 371 7.89 -9.19 26.27
N SER A 372 7.27 -9.98 25.39
CA SER A 372 7.90 -10.50 24.16
C SER A 372 8.32 -9.37 23.21
N GLN A 373 7.54 -8.29 23.19
CA GLN A 373 7.73 -7.14 22.31
C GLN A 373 8.86 -6.27 22.85
N VAL A 374 8.86 -5.99 24.16
CA VAL A 374 9.93 -5.31 24.88
C VAL A 374 11.25 -6.09 24.81
N LEU A 375 11.25 -7.40 25.08
CA LEU A 375 12.44 -8.25 24.93
C LEU A 375 12.92 -8.33 23.48
N GLY A 376 11.99 -8.36 22.51
CA GLY A 376 12.35 -8.32 21.10
C GLY A 376 13.03 -7.02 20.67
N ASN A 377 12.49 -5.88 21.12
CA ASN A 377 12.97 -4.54 20.80
C ASN A 377 14.32 -4.24 21.48
N ILE A 378 14.46 -4.60 22.77
CA ILE A 378 15.70 -4.42 23.54
C ILE A 378 16.84 -5.28 22.95
N VAL A 379 16.55 -6.51 22.50
CA VAL A 379 17.59 -7.48 22.15
C VAL A 379 18.06 -7.35 20.69
N ASP A 380 17.30 -6.73 19.79
CA ASP A 380 17.74 -6.49 18.41
C ASP A 380 18.97 -5.54 18.33
N GLN A 381 19.07 -4.61 19.30
CA GLN A 381 20.19 -3.67 19.45
C GLN A 381 21.27 -4.11 20.46
N ALA A 382 20.98 -5.06 21.37
CA ALA A 382 21.88 -5.57 22.42
C ALA A 382 22.27 -7.06 22.30
N ALA A 383 22.40 -7.58 21.07
CA ALA A 383 22.71 -9.00 20.77
C ALA A 383 24.13 -9.44 21.20
N THR A 384 24.38 -9.53 22.51
CA THR A 384 25.62 -10.02 23.11
C THR A 384 25.59 -11.53 23.33
N SER A 385 26.75 -12.18 23.36
CA SER A 385 26.89 -13.63 23.59
C SER A 385 26.27 -14.12 24.90
N ASP A 386 26.31 -13.29 25.95
CA ASP A 386 25.77 -13.62 27.27
C ASP A 386 24.24 -13.65 27.28
N VAL A 387 23.59 -12.74 26.56
CA VAL A 387 22.13 -12.72 26.43
C VAL A 387 21.65 -13.95 25.65
N ILE A 388 22.35 -14.31 24.56
CA ILE A 388 22.03 -15.50 23.76
C ILE A 388 22.17 -16.77 24.61
N ASN A 389 23.28 -16.93 25.35
CA ASN A 389 23.49 -18.10 26.22
C ASN A 389 22.43 -18.22 27.33
N ARG A 390 21.97 -17.08 27.85
CA ARG A 390 20.92 -17.06 28.87
C ARG A 390 19.54 -17.40 28.28
N LEU A 391 19.20 -16.93 27.08
CA LEU A 391 17.99 -17.35 26.37
C LEU A 391 18.01 -18.85 26.05
N VAL A 392 19.17 -19.40 25.70
CA VAL A 392 19.36 -20.86 25.51
C VAL A 392 19.09 -21.64 26.79
N SER A 393 19.44 -21.09 27.96
CA SER A 393 19.11 -21.72 29.25
C SER A 393 17.60 -21.72 29.53
N ALA A 394 16.89 -20.65 29.15
CA ALA A 394 15.44 -20.51 29.33
C ALA A 394 14.62 -21.47 28.47
N LEU A 395 15.18 -21.97 27.35
CA LEU A 395 14.56 -23.05 26.56
C LEU A 395 14.39 -24.37 27.32
N ARG A 396 15.02 -24.53 28.49
CA ARG A 396 14.89 -25.71 29.36
C ARG A 396 14.07 -25.45 30.62
N ASP A 397 13.40 -24.29 30.73
CA ASP A 397 12.60 -23.98 31.90
C ASP A 397 11.42 -24.94 32.02
N SER A 398 10.98 -25.20 33.25
CA SER A 398 9.80 -26.03 33.54
C SER A 398 8.51 -25.46 32.96
N ASP A 399 8.41 -24.13 32.86
CA ASP A 399 7.22 -23.44 32.34
C ASP A 399 7.22 -23.39 30.81
N SER A 400 6.14 -23.86 30.18
CA SER A 400 6.01 -23.82 28.73
C SER A 400 5.95 -22.40 28.15
N ILE A 401 5.45 -21.43 28.90
CA ILE A 401 5.39 -20.03 28.46
C ILE A 401 6.81 -19.47 28.37
N VAL A 402 7.64 -19.73 29.38
CA VAL A 402 9.06 -19.29 29.39
C VAL A 402 9.82 -19.91 28.22
N ARG A 403 9.56 -21.19 27.91
CA ARG A 403 10.17 -21.85 26.74
C ARG A 403 9.69 -21.26 25.41
N GLU A 404 8.41 -20.96 25.28
CA GLU A 404 7.82 -20.33 24.10
C GLU A 404 8.44 -18.95 23.83
N GLU A 405 8.51 -18.11 24.87
CA GLU A 405 9.06 -16.75 24.78
C GLU A 405 10.57 -16.76 24.50
N ALA A 406 11.30 -17.72 25.07
CA ALA A 406 12.70 -17.93 24.73
C ALA A 406 12.87 -18.26 23.24
N CYS A 407 12.01 -19.10 22.65
CA CYS A 407 11.99 -19.35 21.21
C CYS A 407 11.67 -18.07 20.42
N ALA A 408 10.62 -17.34 20.80
CA ALA A 408 10.17 -16.13 20.10
C ALA A 408 11.23 -15.03 20.10
N ALA A 409 11.88 -14.80 21.25
CA ALA A 409 12.98 -13.86 21.40
C ALA A 409 14.17 -14.26 20.52
N LEU A 410 14.62 -15.51 20.57
CA LEU A 410 15.71 -16.02 19.71
C LEU A 410 15.37 -15.87 18.22
N GLY A 411 14.10 -16.06 17.83
CA GLY A 411 13.63 -15.82 16.47
C GLY A 411 13.65 -14.35 16.04
N LYS A 412 13.37 -13.41 16.94
CA LYS A 412 13.47 -11.96 16.66
C LYS A 412 14.92 -11.50 16.49
N ILE A 413 15.85 -12.06 17.27
CA ILE A 413 17.29 -11.81 17.10
C ILE A 413 17.79 -12.31 15.72
N GLY A 414 17.12 -13.31 15.15
CA GLY A 414 17.34 -13.79 13.80
C GLY A 414 18.76 -14.31 13.58
N GLU A 415 19.41 -13.89 12.48
CA GLU A 415 20.73 -14.40 12.08
C GLU A 415 21.83 -14.16 13.12
N LYS A 416 21.73 -13.12 13.96
CA LYS A 416 22.74 -12.80 15.00
C LYS A 416 22.79 -13.87 16.11
N ALA A 417 21.68 -14.55 16.39
CA ALA A 417 21.59 -15.62 17.39
C ALA A 417 21.85 -17.01 16.82
N ALA A 418 22.08 -17.14 15.50
CA ALA A 418 22.17 -18.43 14.80
C ALA A 418 23.49 -19.19 15.07
N THR A 419 23.82 -19.48 16.33
CA THR A 419 24.95 -20.34 16.72
C THR A 419 24.53 -21.81 16.71
N CYS A 420 25.50 -22.73 16.56
CA CYS A 420 25.22 -24.17 16.52
C CYS A 420 24.53 -24.70 17.79
N ASP A 421 24.82 -24.13 18.97
CA ASP A 421 24.19 -24.57 20.22
C ASP A 421 22.74 -24.08 20.32
N VAL A 422 22.48 -22.81 19.96
CA VAL A 422 21.11 -22.24 19.90
C VAL A 422 20.24 -23.07 18.96
N ILE A 423 20.75 -23.39 17.78
CA ILE A 423 20.05 -24.21 16.79
C ILE A 423 19.75 -25.60 17.36
N LYS A 424 20.71 -26.28 17.98
CA LYS A 424 20.48 -27.60 18.61
C LYS A 424 19.40 -27.57 19.69
N LYS A 425 19.32 -26.46 20.43
CA LYS A 425 18.37 -26.28 21.53
C LYS A 425 16.97 -25.94 21.03
N LEU A 426 16.87 -25.13 19.98
CA LEU A 426 15.61 -24.91 19.28
C LEU A 426 15.10 -26.19 18.60
N ILE A 427 16.00 -27.02 18.06
CA ILE A 427 15.65 -28.36 17.55
C ILE A 427 15.07 -29.23 18.67
N SER A 428 15.63 -29.21 19.88
CA SER A 428 15.02 -29.95 21.00
C SER A 428 13.65 -29.40 21.40
N ALA A 429 13.42 -28.08 21.26
CA ALA A 429 12.12 -27.45 21.53
C ALA A 429 11.04 -27.80 20.50
N LEU A 430 11.41 -28.32 19.31
CA LEU A 430 10.44 -28.89 18.37
C LEU A 430 9.77 -30.16 18.90
N GLY A 431 10.39 -30.86 19.86
CA GLY A 431 9.84 -32.03 20.54
C GLY A 431 9.04 -31.71 21.80
N ASP A 432 8.71 -30.43 22.05
CA ASP A 432 8.04 -30.02 23.29
C ASP A 432 6.60 -30.54 23.39
N SER A 433 6.19 -30.86 24.62
CA SER A 433 4.81 -31.21 24.96
C SER A 433 3.78 -30.14 24.58
N ASN A 434 4.15 -28.85 24.65
CA ASN A 434 3.25 -27.73 24.37
C ASN A 434 3.37 -27.29 22.89
N HIS A 435 2.22 -27.21 22.20
CA HIS A 435 2.14 -26.84 20.78
C HIS A 435 2.63 -25.42 20.49
N SER A 436 2.44 -24.46 21.39
CA SER A 436 2.89 -23.07 21.21
C SER A 436 4.42 -22.97 21.21
N VAL A 437 5.09 -23.73 22.08
CA VAL A 437 6.56 -23.83 22.13
C VAL A 437 7.09 -24.39 20.82
N ARG A 438 6.48 -25.48 20.31
CA ARG A 438 6.87 -26.08 19.03
C ARG A 438 6.72 -25.10 17.86
N MET A 439 5.59 -24.39 17.81
CA MET A 439 5.33 -23.38 16.77
C MET A 439 6.34 -22.23 16.83
N SER A 440 6.61 -21.71 18.02
CA SER A 440 7.59 -20.64 18.21
C SER A 440 9.02 -21.09 17.88
N ALA A 441 9.37 -22.34 18.20
CA ALA A 441 10.64 -22.95 17.79
C ALA A 441 10.77 -23.06 16.26
N CYS A 442 9.72 -23.51 15.56
CA CYS A 442 9.68 -23.52 14.08
C CYS A 442 9.91 -22.11 13.50
N LYS A 443 9.13 -21.12 13.96
CA LYS A 443 9.25 -19.73 13.50
C LYS A 443 10.64 -19.15 13.77
N ALA A 444 11.21 -19.45 14.93
CA ALA A 444 12.56 -19.00 15.28
C ALA A 444 13.61 -19.59 14.33
N LEU A 445 13.52 -20.89 14.04
CA LEU A 445 14.43 -21.56 13.10
C LEU A 445 14.32 -20.98 11.67
N GLY A 446 13.12 -20.61 11.21
CA GLY A 446 12.94 -19.94 9.91
C GLY A 446 13.59 -18.56 9.84
N LYS A 447 13.44 -17.75 10.90
CA LYS A 447 14.02 -16.41 10.99
C LYS A 447 15.54 -16.39 11.17
N MET A 448 16.16 -17.51 11.56
CA MET A 448 17.62 -17.65 11.68
C MET A 448 18.36 -17.73 10.33
N GLY A 449 17.63 -17.65 9.22
CA GLY A 449 18.16 -17.29 7.90
C GLY A 449 18.80 -18.42 7.10
N LYS A 450 18.84 -18.22 5.77
CA LYS A 450 19.20 -19.21 4.73
C LYS A 450 20.67 -19.70 4.77
N LYS A 451 21.57 -19.01 5.48
CA LYS A 451 23.04 -19.24 5.44
C LYS A 451 23.55 -20.32 6.40
N ARG A 452 22.77 -20.76 7.41
CA ARG A 452 23.21 -21.75 8.40
C ARG A 452 22.28 -22.96 8.55
N VAL A 453 21.27 -23.10 7.69
CA VAL A 453 20.41 -24.28 7.66
C VAL A 453 21.19 -25.47 7.07
N THR A 454 21.75 -26.32 7.93
CA THR A 454 22.39 -27.59 7.56
C THR A 454 21.35 -28.68 7.31
N GLY A 455 21.72 -29.75 6.59
CA GLY A 455 20.85 -30.92 6.35
C GLY A 455 20.29 -31.54 7.64
N GLU A 456 20.98 -31.40 8.77
CA GLU A 456 20.54 -31.89 10.09
C GLU A 456 19.30 -31.13 10.63
N ILE A 457 19.20 -29.81 10.39
CA ILE A 457 18.01 -29.00 10.76
C ILE A 457 16.82 -29.42 9.90
N ILE A 458 17.04 -29.67 8.61
CA ILE A 458 15.99 -30.12 7.68
C ILE A 458 15.47 -31.50 8.09
N SER A 459 16.34 -32.49 8.32
CA SER A 459 15.94 -33.84 8.75
C SER A 459 15.19 -33.86 10.09
N ARG A 460 15.50 -32.95 11.01
CA ARG A 460 14.84 -32.86 12.33
C ARG A 460 13.54 -32.04 12.28
N LEU A 461 13.44 -31.00 11.45
CA LEU A 461 12.16 -30.34 11.15
C LEU A 461 11.17 -31.35 10.54
N ILE A 462 11.65 -32.25 9.67
CA ILE A 462 10.86 -33.35 9.10
C ILE A 462 10.44 -34.37 10.16
N ALA A 463 11.30 -34.72 11.10
CA ALA A 463 10.92 -35.61 12.21
C ALA A 463 9.84 -35.00 13.13
N ALA A 464 9.87 -33.68 13.33
CA ALA A 464 8.84 -32.94 14.06
C ALA A 464 7.52 -32.79 13.28
N LEU A 465 7.55 -32.96 11.95
CA LEU A 465 6.40 -32.89 11.05
C LEU A 465 5.57 -34.19 10.99
N VAL A 466 6.21 -35.35 11.16
CA VAL A 466 5.55 -36.68 10.99
C VAL A 466 4.68 -37.08 12.18
N HIS A 467 4.88 -36.46 13.35
CA HIS A 467 4.08 -36.74 14.53
C HIS A 467 3.66 -35.46 15.27
N ARG A 468 2.35 -35.16 15.17
CA ARG A 468 1.52 -34.31 16.06
C ARG A 468 1.17 -32.90 15.54
N ASP A 469 -0.15 -32.66 15.55
CA ASP A 469 -0.93 -31.43 15.34
C ASP A 469 -0.82 -30.73 13.97
N SER A 470 -1.98 -30.49 13.33
CA SER A 470 -2.10 -29.87 11.99
C SER A 470 -1.45 -28.48 11.93
N SER A 471 -1.57 -27.67 12.98
CA SER A 471 -0.99 -26.31 13.04
C SER A 471 0.54 -26.31 13.14
N THR A 472 1.14 -27.27 13.85
CA THR A 472 2.62 -27.40 13.90
C THR A 472 3.13 -27.85 12.53
N SER A 473 2.39 -28.73 11.85
CA SER A 473 2.76 -29.18 10.51
C SER A 473 2.70 -28.06 9.47
N GLU A 474 1.66 -27.23 9.52
CA GLU A 474 1.46 -26.09 8.62
C GLU A 474 2.63 -25.09 8.70
N GLU A 475 3.04 -24.73 9.92
CA GLU A 475 4.08 -23.73 10.13
C GLU A 475 5.46 -24.25 9.73
N ALA A 476 5.76 -25.52 9.99
CA ALA A 476 7.02 -26.11 9.55
C ALA A 476 7.10 -26.23 8.02
N TRP A 477 5.99 -26.44 7.31
CA TRP A 477 5.97 -26.33 5.84
C TRP A 477 6.23 -24.91 5.35
N LYS A 478 5.71 -23.88 6.03
CA LYS A 478 6.01 -22.48 5.70
C LYS A 478 7.49 -22.17 5.87
N VAL A 479 8.12 -22.65 6.95
CA VAL A 479 9.56 -22.48 7.17
C VAL A 479 10.37 -23.14 6.06
N LEU A 480 9.99 -24.34 5.63
CA LEU A 480 10.63 -25.00 4.48
C LEU A 480 10.42 -24.22 3.17
N ALA A 481 9.25 -23.58 2.99
CA ALA A 481 8.99 -22.69 1.86
C ALA A 481 9.89 -21.43 1.88
N GLU A 482 10.20 -20.88 3.06
CA GLU A 482 11.10 -19.73 3.23
C GLU A 482 12.55 -20.09 2.95
N ILE A 483 12.98 -21.30 3.31
CA ILE A 483 14.30 -21.84 2.96
C ILE A 483 14.44 -21.99 1.44
N GLY A 484 13.35 -22.33 0.73
CA GLY A 484 13.27 -22.37 -0.73
C GLY A 484 14.07 -23.53 -1.32
N GLU A 485 14.80 -23.29 -2.41
CA GLU A 485 15.54 -24.31 -3.15
C GLU A 485 16.52 -25.16 -2.32
N ASN A 486 17.07 -24.60 -1.22
CA ASN A 486 18.03 -25.29 -0.35
C ASN A 486 17.35 -26.35 0.54
N ALA A 487 16.02 -26.32 0.67
CA ALA A 487 15.25 -27.30 1.42
C ALA A 487 14.91 -28.56 0.61
N ALA A 488 15.26 -28.63 -0.69
CA ALA A 488 14.91 -29.74 -1.58
C ALA A 488 15.76 -31.01 -1.34
N THR A 489 15.90 -31.45 -0.08
CA THR A 489 16.53 -32.74 0.27
C THR A 489 15.57 -33.89 0.01
N SER A 490 16.11 -35.11 -0.05
CA SER A 490 15.29 -36.30 -0.29
C SER A 490 14.31 -36.58 0.83
N GLU A 491 14.69 -36.35 2.08
CA GLU A 491 13.80 -36.52 3.22
C GLU A 491 12.68 -35.47 3.20
N ALA A 492 12.98 -34.21 2.85
CA ALA A 492 12.00 -33.13 2.82
C ALA A 492 10.92 -33.39 1.78
N ILE A 493 11.35 -33.87 0.61
CA ILE A 493 10.46 -34.25 -0.48
C ILE A 493 9.56 -35.42 -0.06
N ASN A 494 10.09 -36.45 0.60
CA ASN A 494 9.28 -37.58 1.06
C ASN A 494 8.22 -37.15 2.10
N GLY A 495 8.59 -36.27 3.03
CA GLY A 495 7.65 -35.69 3.99
C GLY A 495 6.54 -34.87 3.31
N LEU A 496 6.89 -34.08 2.29
CA LEU A 496 5.92 -33.29 1.52
C LEU A 496 4.96 -34.17 0.72
N VAL A 497 5.44 -35.26 0.14
CA VAL A 497 4.60 -36.24 -0.55
C VAL A 497 3.56 -36.83 0.41
N HIS A 498 3.97 -37.20 1.63
CA HIS A 498 3.02 -37.68 2.64
C HIS A 498 2.02 -36.58 3.08
N ALA A 499 2.46 -35.32 3.15
CA ALA A 499 1.57 -34.20 3.48
C ALA A 499 0.54 -33.90 2.37
N LEU A 500 0.88 -34.18 1.10
CA LEU A 500 -0.06 -34.11 -0.01
C LEU A 500 -1.13 -35.22 0.03
N GLU A 501 -0.87 -36.32 0.74
CA GLU A 501 -1.82 -37.43 0.95
C GLU A 501 -2.70 -37.23 2.19
N ASN A 502 -2.51 -36.14 2.95
CA ASN A 502 -3.29 -35.85 4.15
C ASN A 502 -4.72 -35.40 3.79
N SER A 503 -5.70 -35.73 4.62
CA SER A 503 -7.10 -35.31 4.45
C SER A 503 -7.34 -33.81 4.70
N ASP A 504 -6.44 -33.13 5.42
CA ASP A 504 -6.59 -31.71 5.77
C ASP A 504 -6.12 -30.79 4.61
N SER A 505 -7.06 -30.01 4.07
CA SER A 505 -6.81 -29.02 3.01
C SER A 505 -5.73 -27.98 3.37
N SER A 506 -5.62 -27.60 4.64
CA SER A 506 -4.65 -26.60 5.11
C SER A 506 -3.22 -27.14 5.04
N VAL A 507 -3.05 -28.42 5.39
CA VAL A 507 -1.77 -29.13 5.32
C VAL A 507 -1.36 -29.33 3.86
N MET A 508 -2.29 -29.79 3.02
CA MET A 508 -2.07 -29.93 1.56
C MET A 508 -1.67 -28.60 0.92
N MET A 509 -2.38 -27.51 1.25
CA MET A 509 -2.10 -26.18 0.72
C MET A 509 -0.69 -25.70 1.09
N SER A 510 -0.28 -25.93 2.34
CA SER A 510 1.04 -25.53 2.83
C SER A 510 2.16 -26.38 2.21
N ALA A 511 1.92 -27.67 2.01
CA ALA A 511 2.81 -28.56 1.28
C ALA A 511 2.98 -28.11 -0.19
N CYS A 512 1.90 -27.82 -0.90
CA CYS A 512 1.94 -27.25 -2.26
C CYS A 512 2.74 -25.95 -2.31
N LYS A 513 2.55 -25.04 -1.33
CA LYS A 513 3.29 -23.77 -1.24
C LYS A 513 4.79 -24.00 -1.03
N ALA A 514 5.16 -24.94 -0.16
CA ALA A 514 6.56 -25.29 0.06
C ALA A 514 7.20 -25.85 -1.22
N LEU A 515 6.51 -26.78 -1.90
CA LEU A 515 6.96 -27.35 -3.17
C LEU A 515 7.12 -26.29 -4.27
N SER A 516 6.17 -25.34 -4.36
CA SER A 516 6.24 -24.20 -5.26
C SER A 516 7.54 -23.39 -5.09
N LYS A 517 7.94 -23.12 -3.83
CA LYS A 517 9.18 -22.38 -3.52
C LYS A 517 10.47 -23.18 -3.68
N MET A 518 10.40 -24.51 -3.65
CA MET A 518 11.53 -25.37 -3.98
C MET A 518 11.80 -25.45 -5.50
N GLY A 519 10.80 -25.10 -6.31
CA GLY A 519 10.90 -24.99 -7.76
C GLY A 519 11.37 -26.29 -8.44
N GLY A 520 12.13 -26.15 -9.53
CA GLY A 520 12.56 -27.27 -10.37
C GLY A 520 13.41 -28.36 -9.69
N LYS A 521 14.02 -28.09 -8.52
CA LYS A 521 14.78 -29.09 -7.74
C LYS A 521 13.88 -30.13 -7.07
N ALA A 522 12.61 -29.78 -6.81
CA ALA A 522 11.61 -30.69 -6.24
C ALA A 522 10.84 -31.49 -7.30
N ALA A 523 11.15 -31.33 -8.60
CA ALA A 523 10.45 -31.99 -9.71
C ALA A 523 10.78 -33.50 -9.84
N ARG A 524 10.55 -34.27 -8.77
CA ARG A 524 10.66 -35.73 -8.74
C ARG A 524 9.32 -36.37 -9.10
N SER A 525 9.34 -37.64 -9.49
CA SER A 525 8.14 -38.34 -9.97
C SER A 525 7.07 -38.48 -8.89
N GLU A 526 7.48 -38.72 -7.65
CA GLU A 526 6.62 -38.88 -6.48
C GLU A 526 5.88 -37.58 -6.16
N VAL A 527 6.59 -36.46 -6.21
CA VAL A 527 6.03 -35.11 -6.00
C VAL A 527 5.02 -34.77 -7.09
N ILE A 528 5.39 -35.02 -8.36
CA ILE A 528 4.51 -34.76 -9.49
C ILE A 528 3.22 -35.57 -9.37
N ASN A 529 3.31 -36.86 -9.01
CA ASN A 529 2.14 -37.71 -8.81
C ASN A 529 1.26 -37.21 -7.66
N GLY A 530 1.86 -36.77 -6.54
CA GLY A 530 1.13 -36.15 -5.43
C GLY A 530 0.41 -34.87 -5.84
N LEU A 531 1.06 -33.99 -6.60
CA LEU A 531 0.46 -32.75 -7.10
C LEU A 531 -0.65 -33.01 -8.12
N VAL A 532 -0.51 -34.03 -8.98
CA VAL A 532 -1.59 -34.43 -9.92
C VAL A 532 -2.83 -34.91 -9.17
N ARG A 533 -2.67 -35.60 -8.03
CA ARG A 533 -3.81 -35.94 -7.15
C ARG A 533 -4.43 -34.69 -6.53
N ALA A 534 -3.60 -33.74 -6.06
CA ALA A 534 -4.07 -32.47 -5.49
C ALA A 534 -4.86 -31.61 -6.50
N LEU A 535 -4.56 -31.69 -7.80
CA LEU A 535 -5.37 -31.05 -8.86
C LEU A 535 -6.81 -31.61 -8.95
N GLY A 536 -7.06 -32.81 -8.41
CA GLY A 536 -8.38 -33.43 -8.34
C GLY A 536 -9.12 -33.18 -7.02
N ASN A 537 -8.61 -32.32 -6.13
CA ASN A 537 -9.25 -32.01 -4.86
C ASN A 537 -10.55 -31.20 -5.05
N SER A 538 -11.48 -31.28 -4.10
CA SER A 538 -12.71 -30.46 -4.11
C SER A 538 -12.48 -29.00 -3.73
N ASP A 539 -11.40 -28.69 -3.00
CA ASP A 539 -11.07 -27.34 -2.56
C ASP A 539 -10.29 -26.57 -3.66
N SER A 540 -10.89 -25.50 -4.17
CA SER A 540 -10.29 -24.61 -5.17
C SER A 540 -8.93 -24.06 -4.74
N SER A 541 -8.73 -23.82 -3.43
CA SER A 541 -7.48 -23.27 -2.89
C SER A 541 -6.33 -24.26 -3.03
N VAL A 542 -6.62 -25.56 -2.81
CA VAL A 542 -5.64 -26.64 -2.96
C VAL A 542 -5.28 -26.82 -4.43
N ILE A 543 -6.28 -26.83 -5.33
CA ILE A 543 -6.06 -26.93 -6.78
C ILE A 543 -5.20 -25.76 -7.27
N MET A 544 -5.54 -24.53 -6.88
CA MET A 544 -4.82 -23.32 -7.26
C MET A 544 -3.33 -23.41 -6.87
N ARG A 545 -3.03 -23.82 -5.64
CA ARG A 545 -1.64 -23.97 -5.17
C ARG A 545 -0.91 -25.15 -5.81
N ALA A 546 -1.61 -26.22 -6.15
CA ALA A 546 -1.05 -27.32 -6.92
C ALA A 546 -0.66 -26.88 -8.34
N CYS A 547 -1.52 -26.09 -9.02
CA CYS A 547 -1.20 -25.46 -10.30
C CYS A 547 0.06 -24.59 -10.21
N GLU A 548 0.12 -23.69 -9.20
CA GLU A 548 1.28 -22.82 -8.97
C GLU A 548 2.57 -23.63 -8.78
N ALA A 549 2.53 -24.68 -7.96
CA ALA A 549 3.69 -25.53 -7.69
C ALA A 549 4.19 -26.23 -8.97
N LEU A 550 3.27 -26.76 -9.78
CA LEU A 550 3.61 -27.40 -11.06
C LEU A 550 4.16 -26.38 -12.07
N GLY A 551 3.62 -25.17 -12.11
CA GLY A 551 4.11 -24.07 -12.94
C GLY A 551 5.54 -23.65 -12.59
N ASN A 552 5.86 -23.55 -11.29
CA ASN A 552 7.19 -23.16 -10.82
C ASN A 552 8.26 -24.27 -10.97
N MET A 553 7.83 -25.52 -11.19
CA MET A 553 8.72 -26.60 -11.64
C MET A 553 9.07 -26.48 -13.14
N GLY A 554 8.34 -25.64 -13.88
CA GLY A 554 8.59 -25.29 -15.28
C GLY A 554 8.55 -26.50 -16.21
N GLU A 555 9.38 -26.45 -17.25
CA GLU A 555 9.48 -27.48 -18.29
C GLU A 555 9.69 -28.92 -17.77
N ARG A 556 10.31 -29.08 -16.59
CA ARG A 556 10.59 -30.40 -15.99
C ARG A 556 9.34 -31.14 -15.54
N ALA A 557 8.26 -30.40 -15.25
CA ALA A 557 6.96 -30.94 -14.86
C ALA A 557 6.02 -31.23 -16.04
N ALA A 558 6.41 -30.91 -17.29
CA ALA A 558 5.58 -31.06 -18.50
C ALA A 558 5.38 -32.53 -18.94
N ARG A 559 4.85 -33.37 -18.04
CA ARG A 559 4.46 -34.77 -18.28
C ARG A 559 3.00 -34.85 -18.70
N SER A 560 2.60 -35.98 -19.29
CA SER A 560 1.25 -36.15 -19.83
C SER A 560 0.16 -36.10 -18.75
N GLU A 561 0.44 -36.67 -17.58
CA GLU A 561 -0.47 -36.73 -16.44
C GLU A 561 -0.72 -35.33 -15.87
N VAL A 562 0.34 -34.52 -15.79
CA VAL A 562 0.28 -33.12 -15.35
C VAL A 562 -0.53 -32.27 -16.31
N ILE A 563 -0.26 -32.42 -17.62
CA ILE A 563 -0.98 -31.71 -18.66
C ILE A 563 -2.47 -32.05 -18.62
N ASN A 564 -2.83 -33.32 -18.50
CA ASN A 564 -4.23 -33.74 -18.41
C ASN A 564 -4.92 -33.17 -17.15
N GLY A 565 -4.22 -33.14 -16.01
CA GLY A 565 -4.70 -32.52 -14.78
C GLY A 565 -4.94 -31.01 -14.93
N LEU A 566 -3.99 -30.30 -15.54
CA LEU A 566 -4.11 -28.85 -15.77
C LEU A 566 -5.20 -28.50 -16.80
N VAL A 567 -5.37 -29.31 -17.85
CA VAL A 567 -6.48 -29.14 -18.81
C VAL A 567 -7.84 -29.31 -18.13
N ARG A 568 -7.97 -30.24 -17.17
CA ARG A 568 -9.19 -30.34 -16.34
C ARG A 568 -9.38 -29.08 -15.48
N ALA A 569 -8.31 -28.54 -14.90
CA ALA A 569 -8.37 -27.31 -14.10
C ALA A 569 -8.77 -26.06 -14.92
N LEU A 570 -8.47 -26.01 -16.22
CA LEU A 570 -8.96 -24.96 -17.12
C LEU A 570 -10.49 -24.93 -17.25
N GLY A 571 -11.17 -26.06 -17.00
CA GLY A 571 -12.63 -26.18 -17.00
C GLY A 571 -13.28 -25.98 -15.63
N ASN A 572 -12.54 -25.51 -14.62
CA ASN A 572 -13.09 -25.25 -13.28
C ASN A 572 -14.03 -24.02 -13.29
N SER A 573 -14.97 -23.95 -12.35
CA SER A 573 -15.86 -22.79 -12.19
C SER A 573 -15.18 -21.58 -11.51
N ASP A 574 -14.10 -21.81 -10.77
CA ASP A 574 -13.37 -20.75 -10.07
C ASP A 574 -12.33 -20.08 -10.99
N SER A 575 -12.53 -18.79 -11.25
CA SER A 575 -11.63 -17.96 -12.04
C SER A 575 -10.16 -18.02 -11.58
N SER A 576 -9.93 -18.15 -10.28
CA SER A 576 -8.58 -18.20 -9.69
C SER A 576 -7.86 -19.49 -10.09
N VAL A 577 -8.59 -20.62 -10.08
CA VAL A 577 -8.07 -21.92 -10.50
C VAL A 577 -7.73 -21.91 -11.99
N ILE A 578 -8.62 -21.37 -12.83
CA ILE A 578 -8.38 -21.26 -14.27
C ILE A 578 -7.13 -20.40 -14.53
N MET A 579 -7.00 -19.26 -13.85
CA MET A 579 -5.84 -18.37 -13.99
C MET A 579 -4.53 -19.08 -13.63
N SER A 580 -4.48 -19.76 -12.49
CA SER A 580 -3.29 -20.50 -12.07
C SER A 580 -2.98 -21.69 -13.01
N ALA A 581 -4.00 -22.34 -13.56
CA ALA A 581 -3.81 -23.39 -14.57
C ALA A 581 -3.22 -22.82 -15.88
N CYS A 582 -3.74 -21.69 -16.38
CA CYS A 582 -3.19 -20.98 -17.53
C CYS A 582 -1.72 -20.59 -17.29
N GLU A 583 -1.42 -19.99 -16.14
CA GLU A 583 -0.05 -19.59 -15.80
C GLU A 583 0.90 -20.78 -15.70
N ALA A 584 0.48 -21.88 -15.07
CA ALA A 584 1.27 -23.10 -14.96
C ALA A 584 1.60 -23.69 -16.33
N LEU A 585 0.62 -23.77 -17.23
CA LEU A 585 0.80 -24.23 -18.60
C LEU A 585 1.73 -23.31 -19.40
N GLY A 586 1.60 -22.00 -19.22
CA GLY A 586 2.51 -21.02 -19.84
C GLY A 586 3.96 -21.14 -19.36
N ASN A 587 4.17 -21.39 -18.06
CA ASN A 587 5.50 -21.55 -17.47
C ASN A 587 6.18 -22.88 -17.86
N MET A 588 5.41 -23.87 -18.31
CA MET A 588 5.94 -25.08 -18.95
C MET A 588 6.39 -24.86 -20.40
N GLY A 589 6.17 -23.66 -20.95
CA GLY A 589 6.69 -23.20 -22.24
C GLY A 589 6.29 -24.10 -23.41
N GLU A 590 7.18 -24.19 -24.40
CA GLU A 590 6.90 -24.93 -25.65
C GLU A 590 6.62 -26.44 -25.43
N ARG A 591 7.05 -27.03 -24.31
CA ARG A 591 6.83 -28.46 -24.02
C ARG A 591 5.37 -28.77 -23.68
N ALA A 592 4.62 -27.78 -23.19
CA ALA A 592 3.20 -27.90 -22.91
C ALA A 592 2.30 -27.61 -24.12
N ALA A 593 2.86 -27.17 -25.26
CA ALA A 593 2.13 -26.83 -26.49
C ALA A 593 1.58 -28.07 -27.23
N ARG A 594 0.72 -28.85 -26.57
CA ARG A 594 -0.01 -30.00 -27.13
C ARG A 594 -1.41 -29.57 -27.57
N SER A 595 -2.01 -30.34 -28.47
CA SER A 595 -3.35 -30.06 -29.02
C SER A 595 -4.42 -29.89 -27.95
N GLU A 596 -4.41 -30.71 -26.91
CA GLU A 596 -5.38 -30.72 -25.82
C GLU A 596 -5.27 -29.43 -24.98
N VAL A 597 -4.04 -28.96 -24.76
CA VAL A 597 -3.75 -27.73 -24.03
C VAL A 597 -4.19 -26.51 -24.83
N ILE A 598 -3.84 -26.48 -26.12
CA ILE A 598 -4.22 -25.40 -27.01
C ILE A 598 -5.75 -25.30 -27.11
N ASN A 599 -6.44 -26.42 -27.31
CA ASN A 599 -7.90 -26.44 -27.36
C ASN A 599 -8.54 -25.98 -26.04
N GLY A 600 -8.00 -26.40 -24.90
CA GLY A 600 -8.43 -25.95 -23.58
C GLY A 600 -8.28 -24.43 -23.40
N LEU A 601 -7.11 -23.87 -23.74
CA LEU A 601 -6.86 -22.44 -23.67
C LEU A 601 -7.73 -21.64 -24.64
N VAL A 602 -7.98 -22.14 -25.84
CA VAL A 602 -8.90 -21.52 -26.82
C VAL A 602 -10.34 -21.50 -26.30
N CYS A 603 -10.79 -22.55 -25.61
CA CYS A 603 -12.10 -22.55 -24.95
C CYS A 603 -12.19 -21.48 -23.86
N VAL A 604 -11.13 -21.31 -23.05
CA VAL A 604 -11.05 -20.25 -22.03
C VAL A 604 -11.10 -18.87 -22.67
N LEU A 605 -10.40 -18.65 -23.80
CA LEU A 605 -10.47 -17.39 -24.55
C LEU A 605 -11.88 -17.08 -25.07
N GLY A 606 -12.64 -18.10 -25.47
CA GLY A 606 -14.00 -17.92 -25.99
C GLY A 606 -15.05 -17.65 -24.91
N ASN A 607 -14.88 -18.25 -23.72
CA ASN A 607 -15.91 -18.27 -22.68
C ASN A 607 -15.67 -17.29 -21.52
N SER A 608 -14.46 -16.75 -21.39
CA SER A 608 -14.05 -15.92 -20.26
C SER A 608 -13.70 -14.49 -20.68
N LYS A 609 -13.80 -13.54 -19.75
CA LYS A 609 -13.42 -12.13 -19.95
C LYS A 609 -12.49 -11.65 -18.84
N GLY A 610 -11.79 -10.54 -19.09
CA GLY A 610 -10.89 -9.92 -18.10
C GLY A 610 -9.65 -10.77 -17.80
N ASN A 611 -9.27 -10.86 -16.53
CA ASN A 611 -8.01 -11.48 -16.08
C ASN A 611 -7.82 -12.93 -16.53
N VAL A 612 -8.90 -13.72 -16.57
CA VAL A 612 -8.84 -15.13 -16.99
C VAL A 612 -8.42 -15.27 -18.45
N MET A 613 -9.02 -14.46 -19.33
CA MET A 613 -8.67 -14.41 -20.75
C MET A 613 -7.24 -13.88 -20.95
N ASN A 614 -6.85 -12.87 -20.17
CA ASN A 614 -5.50 -12.33 -20.17
C ASN A 614 -4.44 -13.40 -19.83
N SER A 615 -4.71 -14.23 -18.82
CA SER A 615 -3.85 -15.36 -18.47
C SER A 615 -3.79 -16.41 -19.59
N ALA A 616 -4.90 -16.69 -20.27
CA ALA A 616 -4.93 -17.61 -21.41
C ALA A 616 -4.13 -17.07 -22.61
N CYS A 617 -4.25 -15.78 -22.94
CA CYS A 617 -3.41 -15.12 -23.96
C CYS A 617 -1.93 -15.22 -23.60
N GLY A 618 -1.57 -14.90 -22.35
CA GLY A 618 -0.20 -14.98 -21.87
C GLY A 618 0.38 -16.39 -21.93
N ALA A 619 -0.42 -17.41 -21.58
CA ALA A 619 -0.02 -18.81 -21.66
C ALA A 619 0.29 -19.24 -23.10
N LEU A 620 -0.60 -18.94 -24.04
CA LEU A 620 -0.37 -19.21 -25.48
C LEU A 620 0.85 -18.47 -26.02
N GLY A 621 1.06 -17.22 -25.58
CA GLY A 621 2.23 -16.43 -25.95
C GLY A 621 3.55 -17.03 -25.46
N ARG A 622 3.61 -17.52 -24.21
CA ARG A 622 4.80 -18.18 -23.63
C ARG A 622 5.11 -19.54 -24.26
N MET A 623 4.10 -20.22 -24.81
CA MET A 623 4.28 -21.43 -25.62
C MET A 623 4.87 -21.15 -27.02
N GLY A 624 4.95 -19.89 -27.41
CA GLY A 624 5.69 -19.42 -28.58
C GLY A 624 5.25 -20.05 -29.90
N LYS A 625 6.23 -20.35 -30.76
CA LYS A 625 6.00 -20.81 -32.15
C LYS A 625 5.29 -22.16 -32.25
N LYS A 626 5.33 -23.00 -31.20
CA LYS A 626 4.64 -24.31 -31.20
C LYS A 626 3.14 -24.19 -30.95
N ALA A 627 2.71 -23.14 -30.25
CA ALA A 627 1.30 -22.84 -30.08
C ALA A 627 0.68 -22.12 -31.28
N ALA A 628 1.42 -21.85 -32.36
CA ALA A 628 0.93 -21.17 -33.57
C ALA A 628 0.10 -22.10 -34.47
N THR A 629 -1.03 -22.59 -33.96
CA THR A 629 -2.04 -23.39 -34.67
C THR A 629 -3.16 -22.50 -35.20
N THR A 630 -3.95 -22.99 -36.15
CA THR A 630 -5.09 -22.23 -36.69
C THR A 630 -6.13 -21.89 -35.61
N GLU A 631 -6.41 -22.82 -34.70
CA GLU A 631 -7.37 -22.66 -33.61
C GLU A 631 -6.95 -21.59 -32.61
N SER A 632 -5.69 -21.61 -32.19
CA SER A 632 -5.13 -20.60 -31.27
C SER A 632 -5.06 -19.21 -31.90
N ILE A 633 -4.67 -19.11 -33.18
CA ILE A 633 -4.64 -17.86 -33.91
C ILE A 633 -6.06 -17.28 -34.00
N ASN A 634 -7.05 -18.09 -34.39
CA ASN A 634 -8.44 -17.65 -34.47
C ASN A 634 -9.00 -17.23 -33.09
N GLY A 635 -8.62 -17.93 -32.02
CA GLY A 635 -8.97 -17.56 -30.65
C GLY A 635 -8.38 -16.20 -30.25
N LEU A 636 -7.11 -15.95 -30.57
CA LEU A 636 -6.43 -14.69 -30.28
C LEU A 636 -6.96 -13.52 -31.14
N VAL A 637 -7.34 -13.77 -32.39
CA VAL A 637 -8.02 -12.79 -33.25
C VAL A 637 -9.35 -12.35 -32.64
N ARG A 638 -10.14 -13.27 -32.09
CA ARG A 638 -11.37 -12.91 -31.36
C ARG A 638 -11.06 -12.09 -30.11
N ALA A 639 -9.98 -12.41 -29.40
CA ALA A 639 -9.53 -11.63 -28.24
C ALA A 639 -9.11 -10.20 -28.63
N LEU A 640 -8.47 -10.00 -29.80
CA LEU A 640 -8.16 -8.64 -30.30
C LEU A 640 -9.42 -7.79 -30.52
N ARG A 641 -10.51 -8.39 -30.98
CA ARG A 641 -11.77 -7.68 -31.28
C ARG A 641 -12.62 -7.37 -30.04
N ASN A 642 -12.72 -8.31 -29.12
CA ASN A 642 -13.76 -8.33 -28.09
C ASN A 642 -13.28 -8.03 -26.67
N SER A 643 -11.99 -7.70 -26.50
CA SER A 643 -11.39 -7.46 -25.19
C SER A 643 -11.27 -5.99 -24.87
N GLU A 644 -11.22 -5.66 -23.57
CA GLU A 644 -10.67 -4.39 -23.07
C GLU A 644 -9.22 -4.19 -23.54
N TRP A 645 -8.71 -2.97 -23.39
CA TRP A 645 -7.36 -2.61 -23.86
C TRP A 645 -6.26 -3.57 -23.39
N ASP A 646 -6.35 -4.06 -22.15
CA ASP A 646 -5.38 -4.97 -21.55
C ASP A 646 -5.39 -6.36 -22.23
N GLY A 647 -6.58 -6.87 -22.55
CA GLY A 647 -6.72 -8.13 -23.28
C GLY A 647 -6.28 -8.01 -24.74
N ARG A 648 -6.52 -6.84 -25.37
CA ARG A 648 -6.01 -6.57 -26.73
C ARG A 648 -4.49 -6.53 -26.76
N SER A 649 -3.86 -5.85 -25.81
CA SER A 649 -2.39 -5.80 -25.68
C SER A 649 -1.79 -7.20 -25.50
N ARG A 650 -2.35 -8.01 -24.59
CA ARG A 650 -1.87 -9.39 -24.37
C ARG A 650 -2.08 -10.30 -25.58
N ALA A 651 -3.19 -10.12 -26.32
CA ALA A 651 -3.41 -10.86 -27.56
C ALA A 651 -2.39 -10.46 -28.64
N CYS A 652 -2.08 -9.16 -28.79
CA CYS A 652 -0.99 -8.69 -29.66
C CYS A 652 0.34 -9.34 -29.28
N GLU A 653 0.70 -9.32 -27.99
CA GLU A 653 1.94 -9.92 -27.51
C GLU A 653 2.02 -11.42 -27.80
N ALA A 654 0.93 -12.15 -27.54
CA ALA A 654 0.85 -13.60 -27.80
C ALA A 654 1.05 -13.92 -29.29
N LEU A 655 0.37 -13.20 -30.18
CA LEU A 655 0.53 -13.34 -31.63
C LEU A 655 1.95 -12.99 -32.08
N GLY A 656 2.55 -11.95 -31.50
CA GLY A 656 3.94 -11.60 -31.74
C GLY A 656 4.92 -12.70 -31.33
N ASN A 657 4.70 -13.34 -30.18
CA ASN A 657 5.55 -14.44 -29.69
C ASN A 657 5.41 -15.73 -30.52
N MET A 658 4.29 -15.92 -31.21
CA MET A 658 4.11 -16.96 -32.22
C MET A 658 4.91 -16.68 -33.52
N GLY A 659 5.34 -15.43 -33.72
CA GLY A 659 6.24 -14.99 -34.79
C GLY A 659 5.63 -15.13 -36.18
N GLU A 660 6.48 -15.34 -37.18
CA GLU A 660 6.11 -15.48 -38.61
C GLU A 660 4.99 -16.49 -38.90
N LYS A 661 4.79 -17.52 -38.06
CA LYS A 661 3.72 -18.51 -38.28
C LYS A 661 2.33 -17.91 -38.04
N ALA A 662 2.22 -16.89 -37.20
CA ALA A 662 0.97 -16.20 -36.93
C ALA A 662 0.66 -15.08 -37.94
N ALA A 663 1.58 -14.76 -38.86
CA ALA A 663 1.46 -13.70 -39.86
C ALA A 663 0.47 -14.07 -41.00
N THR A 664 -0.78 -14.35 -40.65
CA THR A 664 -1.88 -14.55 -41.59
C THR A 664 -2.49 -13.21 -41.99
N THR A 665 -3.17 -13.16 -43.13
CA THR A 665 -3.82 -11.92 -43.61
C THR A 665 -4.82 -11.37 -42.61
N GLU A 666 -5.63 -12.23 -41.95
CA GLU A 666 -6.59 -11.79 -40.95
C GLU A 666 -5.89 -11.19 -39.71
N VAL A 667 -4.84 -11.84 -39.21
CA VAL A 667 -4.06 -11.32 -38.07
C VAL A 667 -3.42 -9.98 -38.40
N ILE A 668 -2.84 -9.84 -39.60
CA ILE A 668 -2.23 -8.59 -40.04
C ILE A 668 -3.27 -7.47 -40.09
N ASN A 669 -4.46 -7.73 -40.63
CA ASN A 669 -5.53 -6.73 -40.70
C ASN A 669 -6.00 -6.28 -39.30
N GLU A 670 -6.14 -7.21 -38.36
CA GLU A 670 -6.53 -6.86 -36.98
C GLU A 670 -5.42 -6.11 -36.23
N LEU A 671 -4.14 -6.44 -36.46
CA LEU A 671 -3.02 -5.68 -35.89
C LEU A 671 -2.93 -4.26 -36.49
N VAL A 672 -3.27 -4.09 -37.77
CA VAL A 672 -3.41 -2.77 -38.41
C VAL A 672 -4.53 -1.95 -37.75
N CYS A 673 -5.65 -2.58 -37.37
CA CYS A 673 -6.69 -1.93 -36.56
C CYS A 673 -6.19 -1.59 -35.15
N ALA A 674 -5.40 -2.48 -34.51
CA ALA A 674 -4.84 -2.26 -33.18
C ALA A 674 -3.82 -1.11 -33.13
N LEU A 675 -3.08 -0.86 -34.21
CA LEU A 675 -2.21 0.32 -34.36
C LEU A 675 -2.96 1.65 -34.30
N ARG A 676 -4.29 1.65 -34.52
CA ARG A 676 -5.14 2.84 -34.48
C ARG A 676 -5.94 2.96 -33.18
N ASN A 677 -5.62 2.15 -32.16
CA ASN A 677 -6.35 2.15 -30.89
C ASN A 677 -6.08 3.43 -30.08
N SER A 678 -7.05 3.84 -29.26
CA SER A 678 -6.91 5.02 -28.38
C SER A 678 -5.79 4.85 -27.36
N GLU A 679 -5.61 3.63 -26.84
CA GLU A 679 -4.62 3.32 -25.82
C GLU A 679 -3.24 3.07 -26.40
N TRP A 680 -2.24 3.82 -25.92
CA TRP A 680 -0.86 3.72 -26.39
C TRP A 680 -0.26 2.33 -26.19
N ILE A 681 -0.62 1.63 -25.11
CA ILE A 681 -0.14 0.27 -24.81
C ILE A 681 -0.54 -0.72 -25.90
N VAL A 682 -1.77 -0.59 -26.43
CA VAL A 682 -2.27 -1.46 -27.52
C VAL A 682 -1.51 -1.16 -28.81
N ARG A 683 -1.27 0.12 -29.13
CA ARG A 683 -0.49 0.53 -30.31
C ARG A 683 0.94 0.01 -30.24
N SER A 684 1.61 0.21 -29.11
CA SER A 684 2.96 -0.30 -28.82
C SER A 684 3.04 -1.83 -28.96
N SER A 685 2.07 -2.54 -28.38
CA SER A 685 2.00 -4.00 -28.46
C SER A 685 1.81 -4.49 -29.90
N ALA A 686 1.01 -3.77 -30.70
CA ALA A 686 0.81 -4.09 -32.11
C ALA A 686 2.09 -3.85 -32.94
N CYS A 687 2.82 -2.74 -32.71
CA CYS A 687 4.13 -2.50 -33.32
C CYS A 687 5.10 -3.66 -33.04
N LYS A 688 5.24 -4.03 -31.76
CA LYS A 688 6.10 -5.15 -31.33
C LYS A 688 5.70 -6.47 -32.00
N ALA A 689 4.40 -6.75 -32.08
CA ALA A 689 3.89 -7.97 -32.71
C ALA A 689 4.22 -8.04 -34.20
N LEU A 690 3.97 -6.96 -34.94
CA LEU A 690 4.30 -6.86 -36.37
C LEU A 690 5.80 -6.97 -36.62
N GLY A 691 6.63 -6.35 -35.77
CA GLY A 691 8.08 -6.50 -35.84
C GLY A 691 8.54 -7.94 -35.63
N LYS A 692 7.94 -8.69 -34.69
CA LYS A 692 8.25 -10.12 -34.48
C LYS A 692 7.76 -11.04 -35.61
N MET A 693 6.77 -10.60 -36.38
CA MET A 693 6.32 -11.30 -37.60
C MET A 693 7.26 -11.06 -38.79
N GLY A 694 8.16 -10.07 -38.71
CA GLY A 694 9.24 -9.84 -39.67
C GLY A 694 8.75 -9.53 -41.08
N GLU A 695 9.50 -10.00 -42.09
CA GLU A 695 9.23 -9.74 -43.51
C GLU A 695 7.81 -10.14 -43.96
N LYS A 696 7.18 -11.13 -43.33
CA LYS A 696 5.82 -11.57 -43.68
C LYS A 696 4.73 -10.55 -43.32
N ALA A 697 5.01 -9.63 -42.41
CA ALA A 697 4.09 -8.54 -42.07
C ALA A 697 4.18 -7.35 -43.03
N ALA A 698 5.09 -7.37 -44.02
CA ALA A 698 5.39 -6.26 -44.92
C ALA A 698 4.29 -5.99 -45.97
N THR A 699 3.08 -5.66 -45.51
CA THR A 699 1.99 -5.21 -46.37
C THR A 699 1.99 -3.68 -46.45
N SER A 700 1.48 -3.12 -47.55
CA SER A 700 1.38 -1.67 -47.71
C SER A 700 0.57 -1.02 -46.58
N ALA A 701 -0.50 -1.67 -46.10
CA ALA A 701 -1.30 -1.19 -44.98
C ALA A 701 -0.50 -1.11 -43.68
N VAL A 702 0.31 -2.15 -43.37
CA VAL A 702 1.20 -2.16 -42.20
C VAL A 702 2.24 -1.05 -42.30
N ILE A 703 2.91 -0.91 -43.44
CA ILE A 703 3.94 0.12 -43.65
C ILE A 703 3.35 1.52 -43.45
N ILE A 704 2.18 1.80 -44.01
CA ILE A 704 1.48 3.08 -43.85
C ILE A 704 1.15 3.35 -42.38
N GLN A 705 0.61 2.38 -41.65
CA GLN A 705 0.27 2.59 -40.23
C GLN A 705 1.51 2.70 -39.34
N LEU A 706 2.58 1.96 -39.63
CA LEU A 706 3.84 2.11 -38.90
C LEU A 706 4.47 3.48 -39.13
N ILE A 707 4.35 4.06 -40.34
CA ILE A 707 4.76 5.45 -40.59
C ILE A 707 4.03 6.41 -39.65
N PHE A 708 2.70 6.28 -39.50
CA PHE A 708 1.95 7.12 -38.56
C PHE A 708 2.37 6.87 -37.11
N ALA A 709 2.69 5.63 -36.74
CA ALA A 709 3.14 5.27 -35.39
C ALA A 709 4.55 5.79 -35.05
N VAL A 710 5.41 6.04 -36.05
CA VAL A 710 6.71 6.72 -35.83
C VAL A 710 6.50 8.16 -35.37
N ASP A 711 5.40 8.81 -35.76
CA ASP A 711 5.04 10.17 -35.35
C ASP A 711 4.05 10.20 -34.16
N ASP A 712 3.91 9.10 -33.40
CA ASP A 712 2.94 8.99 -32.31
C ASP A 712 3.25 9.94 -31.13
N SER A 713 2.19 10.41 -30.47
CA SER A 713 2.28 11.19 -29.24
C SER A 713 3.11 10.51 -28.13
N ASP A 714 3.02 9.17 -28.01
CA ASP A 714 3.70 8.41 -26.96
C ASP A 714 5.04 7.87 -27.46
N TYR A 715 6.11 8.12 -26.69
CA TYR A 715 7.47 7.73 -27.09
C TYR A 715 7.67 6.22 -27.16
N SER A 716 6.93 5.42 -26.37
CA SER A 716 7.03 3.96 -26.40
C SER A 716 6.53 3.43 -27.75
N VAL A 717 5.45 4.04 -28.27
CA VAL A 717 4.89 3.68 -29.58
C VAL A 717 5.86 4.05 -30.69
N ARG A 718 6.44 5.26 -30.65
CA ARG A 718 7.46 5.70 -31.64
C ARG A 718 8.66 4.77 -31.66
N MET A 719 9.20 4.44 -30.48
CA MET A 719 10.34 3.54 -30.32
C MET A 719 10.05 2.14 -30.89
N ASP A 720 8.89 1.57 -30.56
CA ASP A 720 8.49 0.24 -31.04
C ASP A 720 8.17 0.24 -32.54
N ALA A 721 7.65 1.35 -33.08
CA ALA A 721 7.39 1.50 -34.52
C ALA A 721 8.70 1.52 -35.32
N CYS A 722 9.71 2.29 -34.88
CA CYS A 722 11.05 2.26 -35.46
C CYS A 722 11.64 0.84 -35.42
N GLU A 723 11.55 0.16 -34.26
CA GLU A 723 12.04 -1.22 -34.12
C GLU A 723 11.32 -2.19 -35.07
N ALA A 724 9.99 -2.06 -35.19
CA ALA A 724 9.18 -2.89 -36.06
C ALA A 724 9.56 -2.72 -37.54
N LEU A 725 9.72 -1.48 -38.01
CA LEU A 725 10.18 -1.18 -39.37
C LEU A 725 11.56 -1.79 -39.65
N GLY A 726 12.49 -1.66 -38.70
CA GLY A 726 13.81 -2.30 -38.80
C GLY A 726 13.75 -3.82 -38.86
N LYS A 727 12.84 -4.46 -38.10
CA LYS A 727 12.66 -5.93 -38.11
C LYS A 727 11.92 -6.46 -39.33
N ILE A 728 11.01 -5.66 -39.92
CA ILE A 728 10.41 -5.97 -41.22
C ILE A 728 11.48 -5.91 -42.33
N GLY A 729 12.51 -5.07 -42.13
CA GLY A 729 13.71 -5.07 -42.97
C GLY A 729 13.45 -4.50 -44.36
N LYS A 730 14.18 -5.01 -45.37
CA LYS A 730 14.19 -4.50 -46.75
C LYS A 730 12.80 -4.30 -47.37
N ASN A 731 11.80 -5.10 -46.99
CA ASN A 731 10.45 -4.99 -47.55
C ASN A 731 9.70 -3.74 -47.05
N ALA A 732 10.17 -3.10 -45.98
CA ALA A 732 9.68 -1.81 -45.50
C ALA A 732 10.45 -0.61 -46.06
N ALA A 733 11.51 -0.83 -46.86
CA ALA A 733 12.43 0.22 -47.34
C ALA A 733 11.80 1.08 -48.48
N THR A 734 10.75 1.81 -48.14
CA THR A 734 10.15 2.82 -49.02
C THR A 734 10.73 4.20 -48.71
N SER A 735 10.76 5.10 -49.69
CA SER A 735 11.21 6.48 -49.48
C SER A 735 10.44 7.20 -48.37
N ALA A 736 9.14 6.93 -48.23
CA ALA A 736 8.31 7.46 -47.15
C ALA A 736 8.75 6.99 -45.76
N VAL A 737 9.10 5.69 -45.61
CA VAL A 737 9.64 5.15 -44.36
C VAL A 737 11.00 5.76 -44.05
N ILE A 738 11.90 5.81 -45.03
CA ILE A 738 13.24 6.37 -44.86
C ILE A 738 13.16 7.83 -44.40
N ASN A 739 12.37 8.66 -45.07
CA ASN A 739 12.19 10.07 -44.69
C ASN A 739 11.62 10.26 -43.28
N ARG A 740 10.75 9.35 -42.83
CA ARG A 740 10.18 9.40 -41.48
C ARG A 740 11.16 8.94 -40.42
N LEU A 741 11.93 7.89 -40.70
CA LEU A 741 12.99 7.43 -39.82
C LEU A 741 14.11 8.47 -39.68
N ILE A 742 14.46 9.19 -40.76
CA ILE A 742 15.41 10.32 -40.69
C ILE A 742 14.96 11.34 -39.65
N ARG A 743 13.68 11.76 -39.68
CA ARG A 743 13.15 12.68 -38.67
C ARG A 743 13.17 12.11 -37.26
N ALA A 744 12.97 10.79 -37.12
CA ALA A 744 13.02 10.11 -35.82
C ALA A 744 14.44 9.96 -35.26
N VAL A 745 15.50 10.13 -36.07
CA VAL A 745 16.89 10.22 -35.59
C VAL A 745 17.10 11.49 -34.75
N GLU A 746 16.26 12.51 -34.92
CA GLU A 746 16.30 13.77 -34.15
C GLU A 746 15.23 13.83 -33.05
N ASP A 747 14.58 12.71 -32.72
CA ASP A 747 13.52 12.65 -31.69
C ASP A 747 14.00 13.12 -30.32
N SER A 748 13.11 13.70 -29.50
CA SER A 748 13.45 14.14 -28.15
C SER A 748 13.97 13.01 -27.25
N GLU A 749 13.49 11.79 -27.45
CA GLU A 749 13.82 10.62 -26.62
C GLU A 749 14.98 9.80 -27.20
N ASP A 750 16.00 9.51 -26.38
CA ASP A 750 17.21 8.81 -26.82
C ASP A 750 16.95 7.38 -27.30
N SER A 751 15.96 6.72 -26.70
CA SER A 751 15.54 5.36 -27.08
C SER A 751 14.92 5.33 -28.49
N VAL A 752 14.17 6.37 -28.87
CA VAL A 752 13.58 6.51 -30.21
C VAL A 752 14.69 6.76 -31.23
N ARG A 753 15.59 7.71 -30.95
CA ARG A 753 16.72 8.03 -31.83
C ARG A 753 17.60 6.81 -32.12
N ARG A 754 17.95 6.05 -31.08
CA ARG A 754 18.73 4.81 -31.21
C ARG A 754 18.02 3.79 -32.10
N ASN A 755 16.73 3.54 -31.86
CA ASN A 755 15.96 2.58 -32.63
C ASN A 755 15.76 3.04 -34.08
N ALA A 756 15.64 4.35 -34.34
CA ALA A 756 15.58 4.91 -35.68
C ALA A 756 16.88 4.69 -36.46
N CYS A 757 18.04 4.95 -35.85
CA CYS A 757 19.35 4.63 -36.43
C CYS A 757 19.46 3.14 -36.76
N GLU A 758 19.15 2.27 -35.79
CA GLU A 758 19.23 0.82 -35.99
C GLU A 758 18.26 0.33 -37.08
N ALA A 759 17.06 0.92 -37.16
CA ALA A 759 16.08 0.61 -38.19
C ALA A 759 16.61 0.97 -39.58
N LEU A 760 17.15 2.18 -39.76
CA LEU A 760 17.78 2.61 -41.02
C LEU A 760 18.86 1.61 -41.47
N GLY A 761 19.74 1.15 -40.58
CA GLY A 761 20.74 0.15 -40.95
C GLY A 761 20.17 -1.21 -41.34
N LYS A 762 19.05 -1.63 -40.75
CA LYS A 762 18.40 -2.91 -41.08
C LYS A 762 17.58 -2.88 -42.38
N LEU A 763 17.20 -1.69 -42.86
CA LEU A 763 16.54 -1.53 -44.17
C LEU A 763 17.51 -1.79 -45.34
N GLY A 764 18.82 -1.79 -45.11
CA GLY A 764 19.85 -2.21 -46.07
C GLY A 764 20.25 -1.12 -47.07
N GLU A 765 20.75 -1.53 -48.24
CA GLU A 765 21.39 -0.64 -49.24
C GLU A 765 20.50 0.50 -49.75
N TYR A 766 19.18 0.36 -49.65
CA TYR A 766 18.21 1.39 -50.04
C TYR A 766 18.28 2.66 -49.18
N THR A 767 18.94 2.62 -48.01
CA THR A 767 19.14 3.78 -47.14
C THR A 767 20.47 4.49 -47.38
N ALA A 768 21.30 4.04 -48.32
CA ALA A 768 22.59 4.67 -48.64
C ALA A 768 22.43 5.95 -49.48
N THR A 769 21.49 6.81 -49.09
CA THR A 769 21.27 8.15 -49.68
C THR A 769 22.11 9.18 -48.95
N SER A 770 22.54 10.23 -49.67
CA SER A 770 23.29 11.35 -49.09
C SER A 770 22.66 11.93 -47.82
N GLU A 771 21.34 12.13 -47.80
CA GLU A 771 20.62 12.67 -46.63
C GLU A 771 20.72 11.77 -45.40
N VAL A 772 20.49 10.46 -45.53
CA VAL A 772 20.62 9.50 -44.40
C VAL A 772 22.04 9.50 -43.86
N ILE A 773 23.05 9.53 -44.73
CA ILE A 773 24.46 9.55 -44.32
C ILE A 773 24.77 10.84 -43.56
N TYR A 774 24.34 11.99 -44.06
CA TYR A 774 24.50 13.28 -43.38
C TYR A 774 23.89 13.24 -41.97
N GLN A 775 22.66 12.76 -41.85
CA GLN A 775 21.95 12.69 -40.56
C GLN A 775 22.54 11.68 -39.58
N LEU A 776 23.04 10.53 -40.06
CA LEU A 776 23.76 9.57 -39.22
C LEU A 776 25.11 10.12 -38.73
N ILE A 777 25.81 10.91 -39.53
CA ILE A 777 27.05 11.59 -39.10
C ILE A 777 26.72 12.60 -37.98
N HIS A 778 25.62 13.35 -38.10
CA HIS A 778 25.15 14.24 -37.04
C HIS A 778 24.77 13.45 -35.76
N ALA A 779 24.13 12.28 -35.90
CA ALA A 779 23.80 11.40 -34.78
C ALA A 779 25.03 10.83 -34.03
N LEU A 780 26.24 10.89 -34.60
CA LEU A 780 27.49 10.57 -33.89
C LEU A 780 27.84 11.60 -32.81
N GLU A 781 27.10 12.70 -32.71
CA GLU A 781 27.28 13.73 -31.68
C GLU A 781 26.25 13.67 -30.57
N ASP A 782 25.35 12.71 -30.66
CA ASP A 782 24.30 12.56 -29.68
C ASP A 782 24.87 12.52 -28.27
N SER A 783 24.21 13.20 -27.35
CA SER A 783 24.54 13.18 -25.92
C SER A 783 24.67 11.76 -25.37
N ARG A 784 23.93 10.80 -25.95
CA ARG A 784 23.84 9.42 -25.47
C ARG A 784 24.76 8.48 -26.26
N ASP A 785 25.63 7.79 -25.52
CA ASP A 785 26.59 6.81 -26.04
C ASP A 785 25.93 5.71 -26.88
N THR A 786 24.73 5.26 -26.50
CA THR A 786 24.01 4.21 -27.20
C THR A 786 23.51 4.64 -28.58
N VAL A 787 23.15 5.92 -28.75
CA VAL A 787 22.74 6.48 -30.05
C VAL A 787 23.96 6.62 -30.96
N ARG A 788 25.07 7.16 -30.43
CA ARG A 788 26.35 7.27 -31.16
C ARG A 788 26.83 5.91 -31.65
N TRP A 789 26.82 4.89 -30.78
CA TRP A 789 27.19 3.52 -31.14
C TRP A 789 26.26 2.93 -32.22
N GLY A 790 24.95 3.20 -32.12
CA GLY A 790 23.98 2.77 -33.12
C GLY A 790 24.25 3.38 -34.49
N ALA A 791 24.48 4.71 -34.54
CA ALA A 791 24.83 5.42 -35.76
C ALA A 791 26.16 4.95 -36.36
N GLU A 792 27.20 4.78 -35.52
CA GLU A 792 28.52 4.28 -35.95
C GLU A 792 28.41 2.89 -36.58
N LYS A 793 27.67 1.97 -35.94
CA LYS A 793 27.49 0.62 -36.46
C LYS A 793 26.78 0.61 -37.82
N VAL A 794 25.79 1.47 -38.01
CA VAL A 794 25.06 1.58 -39.28
C VAL A 794 25.98 2.12 -40.36
N LEU A 795 26.71 3.20 -40.05
CA LEU A 795 27.66 3.81 -40.95
C LEU A 795 28.79 2.81 -41.33
N ASP A 796 29.39 2.11 -40.37
CA ASP A 796 30.42 1.09 -40.64
C ASP A 796 29.89 -0.05 -41.56
N ASN A 797 28.66 -0.52 -41.34
CA ASN A 797 28.02 -1.51 -42.23
C ASN A 797 27.81 -0.96 -43.67
N MET A 798 27.63 0.35 -43.81
CA MET A 798 27.48 1.00 -45.13
C MET A 798 28.82 1.18 -45.85
N ILE A 799 29.94 1.38 -45.13
CA ILE A 799 31.30 1.48 -45.73
C ILE A 799 31.64 0.23 -46.52
N GLU A 800 31.37 -0.94 -45.96
CA GLU A 800 31.69 -2.22 -46.61
C GLU A 800 30.98 -2.39 -47.96
N LYS A 801 29.87 -1.65 -48.16
CA LYS A 801 28.99 -1.73 -49.32
C LYS A 801 29.06 -0.52 -50.27
N ALA A 802 29.85 0.51 -49.95
CA ALA A 802 29.80 1.81 -50.64
C ALA A 802 30.91 2.00 -51.69
N GLU A 803 30.55 1.84 -52.97
CA GLU A 803 31.23 2.49 -54.12
C GLU A 803 30.41 3.66 -54.69
N THR A 804 29.28 4.00 -54.07
CA THR A 804 28.25 4.90 -54.65
C THR A 804 28.57 6.38 -54.45
N SER A 805 28.18 7.23 -55.41
CA SER A 805 28.34 8.70 -55.34
C SER A 805 27.59 9.33 -54.18
N GLU A 806 26.44 8.76 -53.79
CA GLU A 806 25.58 9.29 -52.72
C GLU A 806 26.23 9.30 -51.34
N VAL A 807 27.00 8.26 -50.99
CA VAL A 807 27.69 8.20 -49.68
C VAL A 807 28.75 9.29 -49.59
N LEU A 808 29.53 9.49 -50.67
CA LEU A 808 30.51 10.56 -50.70
C LEU A 808 29.87 11.95 -50.72
N ASN A 809 28.73 12.12 -51.40
CA ASN A 809 27.99 13.39 -51.39
C ASN A 809 27.49 13.74 -49.98
N GLY A 810 26.95 12.78 -49.23
CA GLY A 810 26.55 13.00 -47.83
C GLY A 810 27.72 13.38 -46.92
N LEU A 811 28.89 12.75 -47.13
CA LEU A 811 30.12 13.10 -46.40
C LEU A 811 30.66 14.48 -46.80
N ILE A 812 30.56 14.86 -48.07
CA ILE A 812 30.90 16.20 -48.55
C ILE A 812 30.02 17.24 -47.87
N SER A 813 28.69 17.03 -47.81
CA SER A 813 27.78 17.92 -47.09
C SER A 813 28.13 18.02 -45.59
N ALA A 814 28.49 16.91 -44.95
CA ALA A 814 28.92 16.89 -43.55
C ALA A 814 30.27 17.62 -43.31
N LEU A 815 31.18 17.66 -44.29
CA LEU A 815 32.41 18.45 -44.23
C LEU A 815 32.16 19.97 -44.30
N GLU A 816 31.04 20.38 -44.91
CA GLU A 816 30.62 21.78 -45.03
C GLU A 816 29.73 22.25 -43.88
N ASP A 817 29.47 21.39 -42.89
CA ASP A 817 28.60 21.69 -41.76
C ASP A 817 29.12 22.88 -40.93
N SER A 818 28.26 23.51 -40.13
CA SER A 818 28.69 24.54 -39.19
C SER A 818 29.32 23.96 -37.91
N ASP A 819 28.92 22.75 -37.49
CA ASP A 819 29.44 22.09 -36.29
C ASP A 819 30.77 21.39 -36.58
N THR A 820 31.79 21.74 -35.79
CA THR A 820 33.16 21.21 -35.95
C THR A 820 33.26 19.73 -35.60
N ARG A 821 32.35 19.21 -34.78
CA ARG A 821 32.28 17.78 -34.46
C ARG A 821 31.77 16.98 -35.67
N VAL A 822 30.89 17.55 -36.50
CA VAL A 822 30.25 16.85 -37.64
C VAL A 822 31.32 16.67 -38.69
N LYS A 823 32.03 17.77 -38.99
CA LYS A 823 33.22 17.77 -39.85
C LYS A 823 34.26 16.74 -39.41
N LYS A 824 34.58 16.71 -38.11
CA LYS A 824 35.56 15.77 -37.55
C LYS A 824 35.13 14.32 -37.76
N ASN A 825 33.86 14.00 -37.53
CA ASN A 825 33.31 12.66 -37.72
C ASN A 825 33.29 12.27 -39.21
N ALA A 826 32.95 13.21 -40.09
CA ALA A 826 33.06 13.03 -41.54
C ALA A 826 34.50 12.73 -41.98
N CYS A 827 35.49 13.48 -41.50
CA CYS A 827 36.91 13.22 -41.77
C CYS A 827 37.34 11.82 -41.31
N LYS A 828 37.01 11.43 -40.08
CA LYS A 828 37.32 10.08 -39.55
C LYS A 828 36.69 8.97 -40.39
N PHE A 829 35.48 9.21 -40.89
CA PHE A 829 34.78 8.24 -41.69
C PHE A 829 35.39 8.11 -43.10
N LEU A 830 35.80 9.24 -43.69
CA LEU A 830 36.58 9.27 -44.94
C LEU A 830 37.94 8.56 -44.77
N GLU A 831 38.61 8.75 -43.63
CA GLU A 831 39.82 7.99 -43.26
C GLU A 831 39.55 6.48 -43.23
N LYS A 832 38.45 6.04 -42.58
CA LYS A 832 38.05 4.61 -42.57
C LYS A 832 37.74 4.07 -43.97
N MET A 833 37.19 4.88 -44.88
CA MET A 833 36.90 4.48 -46.26
C MET A 833 38.17 4.32 -47.12
N GLY A 834 39.25 5.04 -46.81
CA GLY A 834 40.53 4.96 -47.51
C GLY A 834 40.42 5.29 -49.00
N GLU A 835 41.10 4.51 -49.86
CA GLU A 835 41.17 4.72 -51.32
C GLU A 835 39.78 4.77 -51.99
N LYS A 836 38.75 4.14 -51.41
CA LYS A 836 37.38 4.16 -51.95
C LYS A 836 36.77 5.57 -51.96
N ALA A 837 37.25 6.46 -51.08
CA ALA A 837 36.79 7.84 -50.98
C ALA A 837 37.63 8.83 -51.83
N ALA A 838 38.67 8.38 -52.53
CA ALA A 838 39.64 9.21 -53.26
C ALA A 838 39.09 9.82 -54.57
N ARG A 839 37.99 10.57 -54.50
CA ARG A 839 37.46 11.39 -55.59
C ARG A 839 38.02 12.81 -55.48
N SER A 840 38.28 13.45 -56.62
CA SER A 840 38.83 14.82 -56.67
C SER A 840 38.01 15.81 -55.85
N GLU A 841 36.69 15.68 -55.85
CA GLU A 841 35.79 16.53 -55.09
C GLU A 841 35.96 16.36 -53.57
N VAL A 842 36.05 15.12 -53.07
CA VAL A 842 36.30 14.82 -51.66
C VAL A 842 37.67 15.34 -51.21
N ILE A 843 38.71 15.11 -52.02
CA ILE A 843 40.07 15.58 -51.74
C ILE A 843 40.10 17.11 -51.65
N ASN A 844 39.45 17.82 -52.58
CA ASN A 844 39.38 19.28 -52.55
C ASN A 844 38.68 19.80 -51.29
N ARG A 845 37.61 19.13 -50.84
CA ARG A 845 36.90 19.49 -49.61
C ARG A 845 37.72 19.18 -48.35
N LEU A 846 38.46 18.06 -48.32
CA LEU A 846 39.39 17.74 -47.24
C LEU A 846 40.55 18.75 -47.17
N ILE A 847 41.10 19.19 -48.31
CA ILE A 847 42.12 20.26 -48.35
C ILE A 847 41.56 21.55 -47.75
N GLY A 848 40.30 21.89 -48.04
CA GLY A 848 39.59 22.99 -47.38
C GLY A 848 39.50 22.79 -45.86
N ALA A 849 39.14 21.59 -45.40
CA ALA A 849 39.03 21.26 -43.98
C ALA A 849 40.38 21.25 -43.23
N VAL A 850 41.52 21.07 -43.92
CA VAL A 850 42.86 21.27 -43.33
C VAL A 850 43.09 22.74 -42.93
N GLN A 851 42.36 23.69 -43.52
CA GLN A 851 42.40 25.11 -43.16
C GLN A 851 41.27 25.51 -42.19
N ASP A 852 40.51 24.56 -41.65
CA ASP A 852 39.42 24.84 -40.71
C ASP A 852 39.95 25.53 -39.43
N SER A 853 39.12 26.37 -38.80
CA SER A 853 39.50 27.09 -37.58
C SER A 853 39.71 26.16 -36.38
N ASP A 854 39.03 25.01 -36.34
CA ASP A 854 39.16 24.01 -35.27
C ASP A 854 40.35 23.06 -35.48
N SER A 855 41.20 22.93 -34.46
CA SER A 855 42.44 22.12 -34.54
C SER A 855 42.20 20.61 -34.66
N LYS A 856 41.08 20.09 -34.14
CA LYS A 856 40.73 18.66 -34.22
C LYS A 856 40.20 18.31 -35.60
N VAL A 857 39.46 19.22 -36.23
CA VAL A 857 39.04 19.08 -37.63
C VAL A 857 40.26 19.04 -38.53
N ARG A 858 41.18 20.00 -38.40
CA ARG A 858 42.45 20.00 -39.16
C ARG A 858 43.23 18.70 -39.02
N TRP A 859 43.42 18.23 -37.77
CA TRP A 859 44.13 16.97 -37.51
C TRP A 859 43.45 15.77 -38.16
N SER A 860 42.11 15.70 -38.10
CA SER A 860 41.36 14.58 -38.70
C SER A 860 41.37 14.66 -40.22
N ALA A 861 41.28 15.86 -40.80
CA ALA A 861 41.39 16.08 -42.24
C ALA A 861 42.78 15.68 -42.77
N CYS A 862 43.86 16.02 -42.05
CA CYS A 862 45.22 15.59 -42.41
C CYS A 862 45.46 14.08 -42.31
N ARG A 863 44.67 13.35 -41.50
CA ARG A 863 44.75 11.88 -41.44
C ARG A 863 43.94 11.20 -42.54
N ALA A 864 42.87 11.84 -42.99
CA ALA A 864 42.00 11.33 -44.03
C ALA A 864 42.58 11.54 -45.44
N LEU A 865 43.32 12.64 -45.65
CA LEU A 865 44.21 12.87 -46.80
C LEU A 865 45.46 11.98 -46.70
#